data_AF-A0A0W0STW6-F1
#
_entry.id   AF-A0A0W0STW6-F1
#
_cell.length_a   1.000
_cell.length_b   1.000
_cell.length_c   1.000
_cell.angle_alpha   90.00
_cell.angle_beta   90.00
_cell.angle_gamma   90.00
#
_symmetry.space_group_name_H-M   'P 1'
#
loop_
_entity.id
_entity.type
_entity.pdbx_description
1 polymer ?
#
loop_
_entity_poly.entity_id
_entity_poly.type
_entity_poly.pdbx_seq_one_letter_code
_entity_poly.pdbx_strand_id
1 'polypeptide(L)'
;MKLHELRQILKEYDQTWYVRKYFYGDHERAKKFRNYVQKFNTFQDDYELTASDIFRLLKKIPEIAAVGSNLQFIESISNKLGDNYLFEIYTILNSAKLITEHNFQIIYGLPHQGRSLLQNLFCGLPSQRIALNSEILATVLAIASQSTYYSQAAEQSLRFLHIRNHLTTTALNLLVGKIKEIHTIFQILQELDKAKCLNDTCLEYFAQRESLYSVDTLISLLNRAKITLSNELIKSICTNSNIHYLVEIVSTLFDSKEFLLKIETLTMLLKQDFQFFLEKNSALKLLQKNDLLDEKAFDHVCTNDIFSLKQILEILSDKSLLKENKEIISKVINKEFDGYRFYRAIGYLQKANLLDQDSVTSCFKLILIKPKAELFKTDVFSLFELFDKSNFIISNEKLKALFSLSDSNLQRFYGMVSRLITNKLLDQNSFEKAFQRVTAKLPPVLESTVSKNSRKKTNAPRSEFTLDNKNGFFIEHSKQYESGGFGKVKKGYSSPDSAEPIYGIKKLNESDPTKAQNAAIREIKYHRLLGRQAFYFSRNGATSIVSEWQHEKSVDQYTSSELLQVSIEKRLRCLSSGLSDLNILHQYYRIHGDVKCQNFILNLNNISMKLIDFGTSHKRGSSKSFGWTTAYSDPHTFGDHFCKDLYAMGIVTMYLFPEIYTVSFDKDKANISVNKTSFTIVEQSIVNLVNSMMHSNISSRCTSEDALHYCNELITHFNQMDEKLLGTIANSTISRVVPTVEHMFRM
;
A
#
# COMPACT_ATOMS: atom_id res chain seq x y z
N MET A 1 -75.16 6.79 -9.30
CA MET A 1 -76.50 6.83 -9.93
C MET A 1 -77.35 7.81 -9.14
N LYS A 2 -77.98 8.76 -9.82
CA LYS A 2 -78.81 9.78 -9.16
C LYS A 2 -80.25 9.30 -8.99
N LEU A 3 -80.94 9.79 -7.96
CA LEU A 3 -82.32 9.41 -7.65
C LEU A 3 -83.29 9.72 -8.79
N HIS A 4 -83.10 10.84 -9.50
CA HIS A 4 -83.90 11.15 -10.69
C HIS A 4 -83.81 10.07 -11.76
N GLU A 5 -82.67 9.35 -11.86
CA GLU A 5 -82.52 8.28 -12.85
C GLU A 5 -83.38 7.07 -12.49
N LEU A 6 -83.49 6.72 -11.20
CA LEU A 6 -84.41 5.66 -10.75
C LEU A 6 -85.87 6.07 -10.94
N ARG A 7 -86.20 7.32 -10.60
CA ARG A 7 -87.55 7.88 -10.79
C ARG A 7 -87.91 7.92 -12.28
N GLN A 8 -86.96 8.28 -13.13
CA GLN A 8 -87.13 8.31 -14.57
C GLN A 8 -87.32 6.91 -15.15
N ILE A 9 -86.51 5.91 -14.74
CA ILE A 9 -86.71 4.52 -15.17
C ILE A 9 -88.08 3.99 -14.71
N LEU A 10 -88.49 4.31 -13.48
CA LEU A 10 -89.81 3.92 -12.97
C LEU A 10 -90.94 4.61 -13.75
N LYS A 11 -90.78 5.90 -14.09
CA LYS A 11 -91.73 6.66 -14.90
C LYS A 11 -91.84 6.12 -16.32
N GLU A 12 -90.71 5.82 -16.95
CA GLU A 12 -90.63 5.19 -18.28
C GLU A 12 -91.29 3.81 -18.27
N TYR A 13 -91.04 3.01 -17.24
CA TYR A 13 -91.75 1.74 -17.03
C TYR A 13 -93.25 1.96 -16.84
N ASP A 14 -93.67 2.87 -15.97
CA ASP A 14 -95.09 3.12 -15.71
C ASP A 14 -95.82 3.63 -16.96
N GLN A 15 -95.13 4.39 -17.85
CA GLN A 15 -95.67 4.86 -19.13
C GLN A 15 -95.75 3.73 -20.17
N THR A 16 -94.69 2.92 -20.31
CA THR A 16 -94.63 1.82 -21.29
C THR A 16 -95.45 0.59 -20.88
N TRP A 17 -95.55 0.32 -19.58
CA TRP A 17 -96.34 -0.76 -18.98
C TRP A 17 -97.78 -0.35 -18.70
N TYR A 18 -98.15 0.93 -18.81
CA TYR A 18 -99.46 1.47 -18.45
C TYR A 18 -100.64 0.64 -18.99
N VAL A 19 -100.61 0.34 -20.29
CA VAL A 19 -101.67 -0.43 -20.96
C VAL A 19 -101.66 -1.90 -20.51
N ARG A 20 -100.48 -2.50 -20.32
CA ARG A 20 -100.35 -3.91 -19.88
C ARG A 20 -100.70 -4.10 -18.40
N LYS A 21 -100.46 -3.09 -17.55
CA LYS A 21 -100.79 -3.07 -16.11
C LYS A 21 -102.27 -3.26 -15.85
N TYR A 22 -103.12 -2.72 -16.72
CA TYR A 22 -104.58 -2.84 -16.63
C TYR A 22 -105.05 -4.30 -16.81
N PHE A 23 -104.36 -5.07 -17.65
CA PHE A 23 -104.73 -6.46 -17.97
C PHE A 23 -104.00 -7.51 -17.12
N TYR A 24 -102.72 -7.29 -16.81
CA TYR A 24 -101.86 -8.30 -16.15
C TYR A 24 -101.46 -7.93 -14.72
N GLY A 25 -101.92 -6.78 -14.22
CA GLY A 25 -101.49 -6.23 -12.95
C GLY A 25 -100.08 -5.65 -13.00
N ASP A 26 -99.69 -5.01 -11.90
CA ASP A 26 -98.32 -4.49 -11.79
C ASP A 26 -97.35 -5.63 -11.52
N HIS A 27 -96.25 -5.67 -12.28
CA HIS A 27 -95.25 -6.70 -12.10
C HIS A 27 -94.67 -6.61 -10.67
N GLU A 28 -94.60 -7.72 -9.95
CA GLU A 28 -94.17 -7.76 -8.54
C GLU A 28 -92.81 -7.05 -8.32
N ARG A 29 -91.87 -7.25 -9.25
CA ARG A 29 -90.58 -6.52 -9.25
C ARG A 29 -90.74 -5.00 -9.33
N ALA A 30 -91.66 -4.50 -10.16
CA ALA A 30 -91.92 -3.06 -10.29
C ALA A 30 -92.62 -2.49 -9.04
N LYS A 31 -93.52 -3.25 -8.40
CA LYS A 31 -94.07 -2.88 -7.08
C LYS A 31 -92.98 -2.76 -6.02
N LYS A 32 -92.08 -3.76 -5.93
CA LYS A 32 -90.93 -3.72 -5.02
C LYS A 32 -90.02 -2.52 -5.30
N PHE A 33 -89.79 -2.20 -6.58
CA PHE A 33 -89.00 -1.04 -7.01
C PHE A 33 -89.66 0.28 -6.63
N ARG A 34 -90.97 0.44 -6.90
CA ARG A 34 -91.73 1.61 -6.48
C ARG A 34 -91.70 1.82 -4.97
N ASN A 35 -91.94 0.76 -4.19
CA ASN A 35 -91.88 0.80 -2.73
C ASN A 35 -90.47 1.13 -2.20
N TYR A 36 -89.43 0.79 -2.97
CA TYR A 36 -88.07 1.18 -2.66
C TYR A 36 -87.84 2.68 -2.94
N VAL A 37 -88.19 3.17 -4.13
CA VAL A 37 -88.04 4.57 -4.54
C VAL A 37 -88.86 5.51 -3.64
N GLN A 38 -90.04 5.10 -3.18
CA GLN A 38 -90.89 5.87 -2.27
C GLN A 38 -90.20 6.25 -0.95
N LYS A 39 -89.20 5.48 -0.51
CA LYS A 39 -88.43 5.81 0.71
C LYS A 39 -87.64 7.11 0.56
N PHE A 40 -87.41 7.56 -0.67
CA PHE A 40 -86.70 8.79 -0.99
C PHE A 40 -87.64 9.93 -1.40
N ASN A 41 -88.95 9.85 -1.11
CA ASN A 41 -89.92 10.88 -1.53
C ASN A 41 -89.57 12.30 -1.06
N THR A 42 -88.86 12.43 0.07
CA THR A 42 -88.43 13.71 0.63
C THR A 42 -87.05 14.16 0.14
N PHE A 43 -86.35 13.34 -0.63
CA PHE A 43 -85.02 13.65 -1.18
C PHE A 43 -85.17 14.31 -2.55
N GLN A 44 -84.28 15.28 -2.81
CA GLN A 44 -84.22 15.97 -4.10
C GLN A 44 -83.73 15.04 -5.22
N ASP A 45 -84.09 15.37 -6.47
CA ASP A 45 -83.81 14.56 -7.66
C ASP A 45 -82.31 14.37 -7.95
N ASP A 46 -81.49 15.33 -7.53
CA ASP A 46 -80.03 15.32 -7.67
C ASP A 46 -79.31 14.46 -6.63
N TYR A 47 -80.03 13.93 -5.63
CA TYR A 47 -79.49 13.02 -4.62
C TYR A 47 -78.77 11.84 -5.28
N GLU A 48 -77.49 11.67 -4.97
CA GLU A 48 -76.71 10.53 -5.42
C GLU A 48 -76.89 9.35 -4.47
N LEU A 49 -77.35 8.22 -5.01
CA LEU A 49 -77.57 7.01 -4.22
C LEU A 49 -76.25 6.54 -3.63
N THR A 50 -76.25 6.34 -2.32
CA THR A 50 -75.09 5.78 -1.63
C THR A 50 -74.97 4.29 -1.91
N ALA A 51 -73.81 3.71 -1.67
CA ALA A 51 -73.62 2.26 -1.78
C ALA A 51 -74.56 1.47 -0.84
N SER A 52 -74.97 2.03 0.30
CA SER A 52 -75.99 1.44 1.19
C SER A 52 -77.36 1.37 0.52
N ASP A 53 -77.74 2.45 -0.18
CA ASP A 53 -78.99 2.50 -0.93
C ASP A 53 -78.98 1.42 -2.00
N ILE A 54 -77.92 1.36 -2.81
CA ILE A 54 -77.77 0.34 -3.84
C ILE A 54 -77.78 -1.07 -3.24
N PHE A 55 -77.10 -1.34 -2.12
CA PHE A 55 -77.13 -2.65 -1.45
C PHE A 55 -78.56 -3.07 -1.06
N ARG A 56 -79.32 -2.15 -0.46
CA ARG A 56 -80.71 -2.40 -0.05
C ARG A 56 -81.64 -2.58 -1.24
N LEU A 57 -81.36 -1.89 -2.35
CA LEU A 57 -82.06 -2.08 -3.62
C LEU A 57 -81.85 -3.51 -4.13
N LEU A 58 -80.59 -3.97 -4.21
CA LEU A 58 -80.25 -5.33 -4.64
C LEU A 58 -80.83 -6.40 -3.71
N LYS A 59 -80.83 -6.18 -2.39
CA LYS A 59 -81.43 -7.12 -1.43
C LYS A 59 -82.95 -7.23 -1.58
N LYS A 60 -83.63 -6.11 -1.84
CA LYS A 60 -85.10 -6.07 -2.03
C LYS A 60 -85.52 -6.60 -3.39
N ILE A 61 -84.65 -6.46 -4.39
CA ILE A 61 -84.91 -6.81 -5.79
C ILE A 61 -83.68 -7.53 -6.33
N PRO A 62 -83.45 -8.79 -5.90
CA PRO A 62 -82.28 -9.56 -6.30
C PRO A 62 -82.19 -9.77 -7.81
N GLU A 63 -83.31 -9.66 -8.53
CA GLU A 63 -83.37 -9.80 -9.98
C GLU A 63 -82.60 -8.71 -10.74
N ILE A 64 -82.24 -7.61 -10.10
CA ILE A 64 -81.35 -6.58 -10.67
C ILE A 64 -79.93 -7.14 -10.92
N ALA A 65 -79.49 -8.09 -10.09
CA ALA A 65 -78.17 -8.73 -10.20
C ALA A 65 -78.23 -10.11 -10.88
N ALA A 66 -79.42 -10.59 -11.26
CA ALA A 66 -79.60 -11.90 -11.91
C ALA A 66 -79.25 -11.83 -13.40
N VAL A 67 -78.55 -12.86 -13.91
CA VAL A 67 -78.23 -12.99 -15.33
C VAL A 67 -79.52 -13.25 -16.13
N GLY A 68 -79.88 -12.35 -17.05
CA GLY A 68 -81.01 -12.54 -17.97
C GLY A 68 -82.39 -12.15 -17.44
N SER A 69 -82.55 -10.96 -16.85
CA SER A 69 -83.88 -10.45 -16.51
C SER A 69 -84.68 -10.06 -17.76
N ASN A 70 -85.85 -10.66 -17.95
CA ASN A 70 -86.74 -10.39 -19.08
C ASN A 70 -87.43 -8.99 -19.03
N LEU A 71 -87.15 -8.17 -18.01
CA LEU A 71 -87.77 -6.87 -17.82
C LEU A 71 -86.79 -5.76 -18.16
N GLN A 72 -87.11 -5.04 -19.24
CA GLN A 72 -86.29 -3.94 -19.75
C GLN A 72 -85.94 -2.90 -18.68
N PHE A 73 -86.84 -2.57 -17.75
CA PHE A 73 -86.52 -1.58 -16.71
C PHE A 73 -85.50 -2.10 -15.68
N ILE A 74 -85.51 -3.41 -15.36
CA ILE A 74 -84.52 -4.04 -14.49
C ILE A 74 -83.16 -4.06 -15.18
N GLU A 75 -83.15 -4.35 -16.48
CA GLU A 75 -81.96 -4.27 -17.34
C GLU A 75 -81.42 -2.83 -17.42
N SER A 76 -82.29 -1.82 -17.54
CA SER A 76 -81.89 -0.41 -17.49
C SER A 76 -81.25 -0.01 -16.16
N ILE A 77 -81.79 -0.47 -15.02
CA ILE A 77 -81.18 -0.24 -13.70
C ILE A 77 -79.83 -0.96 -13.61
N SER A 78 -79.76 -2.20 -14.07
CA SER A 78 -78.53 -3.00 -14.11
C SER A 78 -77.47 -2.30 -14.96
N ASN A 79 -77.76 -1.93 -16.20
CA ASN A 79 -76.83 -1.25 -17.10
C ASN A 79 -76.33 0.10 -16.55
N LYS A 80 -77.18 0.87 -15.86
CA LYS A 80 -76.78 2.14 -15.24
C LYS A 80 -75.90 1.99 -13.99
N LEU A 81 -76.01 0.87 -13.28
CA LEU A 81 -75.16 0.51 -12.15
C LEU A 81 -73.92 -0.31 -12.59
N GLY A 82 -73.90 -0.74 -13.85
CA GLY A 82 -72.94 -1.66 -14.45
C GLY A 82 -71.57 -1.03 -14.66
N ASP A 83 -70.77 -1.03 -13.60
CA ASP A 83 -69.32 -1.12 -13.71
C ASP A 83 -68.94 -2.60 -13.80
N ASN A 84 -67.92 -2.90 -14.60
CA ASN A 84 -67.73 -4.14 -15.37
C ASN A 84 -67.85 -5.47 -14.61
N TYR A 85 -67.90 -5.49 -13.28
CA TYR A 85 -67.95 -6.73 -12.47
C TYR A 85 -68.85 -6.69 -11.22
N LEU A 86 -69.52 -5.57 -10.92
CA LEU A 86 -70.21 -5.37 -9.63
C LEU A 86 -71.27 -6.43 -9.32
N PHE A 87 -72.09 -6.80 -10.30
CA PHE A 87 -73.19 -7.76 -10.12
C PHE A 87 -72.74 -9.19 -10.01
N GLU A 88 -71.72 -9.59 -10.77
CA GLU A 88 -71.13 -10.93 -10.68
C GLU A 88 -70.59 -11.17 -9.26
N ILE A 89 -69.81 -10.19 -8.76
CA ILE A 89 -69.27 -10.20 -7.41
C ILE A 89 -70.41 -10.26 -6.38
N TYR A 90 -71.42 -9.39 -6.50
CA TYR A 90 -72.56 -9.38 -5.59
C TYR A 90 -73.27 -10.73 -5.55
N THR A 91 -73.63 -11.30 -6.70
CA THR A 91 -74.38 -12.55 -6.81
C THR A 91 -73.63 -13.71 -6.19
N ILE A 92 -72.32 -13.82 -6.43
CA ILE A 92 -71.49 -14.88 -5.86
C ILE A 92 -71.33 -14.73 -4.36
N LEU A 93 -71.00 -13.53 -3.86
CA LEU A 93 -70.86 -13.29 -2.43
C LEU A 93 -72.19 -13.43 -1.68
N ASN A 94 -73.31 -13.04 -2.30
CA ASN A 94 -74.65 -13.22 -1.74
C ASN A 94 -75.03 -14.70 -1.65
N SER A 95 -74.73 -15.48 -2.70
CA SER A 95 -74.96 -16.93 -2.70
C SER A 95 -74.13 -17.65 -1.64
N ALA A 96 -72.90 -17.18 -1.40
CA ALA A 96 -72.04 -17.65 -0.32
C ALA A 96 -72.43 -17.12 1.08
N LYS A 97 -73.44 -16.24 1.19
CA LYS A 97 -73.84 -15.53 2.41
C LYS A 97 -72.74 -14.68 3.05
N LEU A 98 -71.82 -14.18 2.24
CA LEU A 98 -70.68 -13.35 2.66
C LEU A 98 -70.86 -11.86 2.35
N ILE A 99 -71.87 -11.48 1.55
CA ILE A 99 -72.16 -10.08 1.28
C ILE A 99 -72.88 -9.44 2.49
N THR A 100 -72.25 -8.43 3.07
CA THR A 100 -72.83 -7.54 4.08
C THR A 100 -72.97 -6.14 3.50
N GLU A 101 -73.77 -5.28 4.14
CA GLU A 101 -73.87 -3.88 3.73
C GLU A 101 -72.50 -3.20 3.76
N HIS A 102 -71.68 -3.50 4.78
CA HIS A 102 -70.33 -2.97 4.92
C HIS A 102 -69.40 -3.39 3.77
N ASN A 103 -69.30 -4.70 3.49
CA ASN A 103 -68.40 -5.20 2.46
C ASN A 103 -68.86 -4.77 1.07
N PHE A 104 -70.17 -4.64 0.84
CA PHE A 104 -70.71 -4.10 -0.40
C PHE A 104 -70.32 -2.63 -0.60
N GLN A 105 -70.37 -1.80 0.45
CA GLN A 105 -69.92 -0.41 0.37
C GLN A 105 -68.46 -0.32 -0.08
N ILE A 106 -67.60 -1.20 0.45
CA ILE A 106 -66.20 -1.28 0.04
C ILE A 106 -66.11 -1.65 -1.45
N ILE A 107 -66.76 -2.74 -1.88
CA ILE A 107 -66.75 -3.22 -3.27
C ILE A 107 -67.23 -2.14 -4.24
N TYR A 108 -68.33 -1.47 -3.88
CA TYR A 108 -68.92 -0.40 -4.68
C TYR A 108 -68.03 0.85 -4.73
N GLY A 109 -67.17 1.07 -3.73
CA GLY A 109 -66.17 2.13 -3.75
C GLY A 109 -64.88 1.76 -4.49
N LEU A 110 -64.65 0.49 -4.81
CA LEU A 110 -63.42 0.06 -5.49
C LEU A 110 -63.35 0.59 -6.92
N PRO A 111 -62.18 0.98 -7.42
CA PRO A 111 -61.95 1.23 -8.83
C PRO A 111 -62.06 -0.05 -9.67
N HIS A 112 -62.17 0.09 -11.00
CA HIS A 112 -62.33 -1.02 -11.94
C HIS A 112 -61.31 -2.14 -11.72
N GLN A 113 -60.03 -1.83 -11.51
CA GLN A 113 -58.97 -2.82 -11.26
C GLN A 113 -59.22 -3.63 -9.97
N GLY A 114 -59.71 -2.98 -8.91
CA GLY A 114 -60.05 -3.64 -7.65
C GLY A 114 -61.25 -4.59 -7.80
N ARG A 115 -62.25 -4.19 -8.59
CA ARG A 115 -63.40 -5.07 -8.92
C ARG A 115 -62.99 -6.19 -9.86
N SER A 116 -62.12 -5.93 -10.83
CA SER A 116 -61.55 -6.94 -11.72
C SER A 116 -60.78 -8.01 -10.93
N LEU A 117 -60.01 -7.61 -9.91
CA LEU A 117 -59.33 -8.54 -9.01
C LEU A 117 -60.33 -9.47 -8.30
N LEU A 118 -61.38 -8.90 -7.68
CA LEU A 118 -62.42 -9.68 -7.01
C LEU A 118 -63.13 -10.64 -7.98
N GLN A 119 -63.41 -10.17 -9.19
CA GLN A 119 -64.05 -10.96 -10.22
C GLN A 119 -63.18 -12.14 -10.63
N ASN A 120 -61.90 -11.88 -10.92
CA ASN A 120 -60.97 -12.92 -11.32
C ASN A 120 -60.85 -13.99 -10.22
N LEU A 121 -60.74 -13.56 -8.96
CA LEU A 121 -60.53 -14.47 -7.81
C LEU A 121 -61.77 -15.29 -7.45
N PHE A 122 -62.97 -14.69 -7.54
CA PHE A 122 -64.19 -15.28 -6.97
C PHE A 122 -65.23 -15.68 -8.01
N CYS A 123 -65.20 -15.08 -9.20
CA CYS A 123 -66.26 -15.19 -10.20
C CYS A 123 -65.88 -15.99 -11.44
N GLY A 124 -64.60 -16.29 -11.64
CA GLY A 124 -64.10 -17.12 -12.75
C GLY A 124 -64.62 -18.56 -12.77
N LEU A 125 -64.00 -19.43 -13.57
CA LEU A 125 -64.38 -20.85 -13.64
C LEU A 125 -64.23 -21.53 -12.26
N PRO A 126 -65.08 -22.50 -11.87
CA PRO A 126 -65.02 -23.15 -10.55
C PRO A 126 -63.62 -23.68 -10.16
N SER A 127 -62.86 -24.20 -11.13
CA SER A 127 -61.48 -24.68 -10.94
C SER A 127 -60.45 -23.57 -10.67
N GLN A 128 -60.83 -22.31 -10.89
CA GLN A 128 -60.00 -21.12 -10.69
C GLN A 128 -60.50 -20.26 -9.52
N ARG A 129 -61.60 -20.63 -8.87
CA ARG A 129 -62.14 -19.84 -7.75
C ARG A 129 -61.37 -20.13 -6.47
N ILE A 130 -60.99 -19.07 -5.77
CA ILE A 130 -60.55 -19.19 -4.38
C ILE A 130 -61.78 -19.47 -3.51
N ALA A 131 -61.71 -20.52 -2.70
CA ALA A 131 -62.75 -20.84 -1.73
C ALA A 131 -62.94 -19.67 -0.76
N LEU A 132 -64.16 -19.12 -0.75
CA LEU A 132 -64.48 -17.91 -0.03
C LEU A 132 -64.91 -18.22 1.41
N ASN A 133 -64.34 -17.47 2.36
CA ASN A 133 -64.88 -17.31 3.71
C ASN A 133 -64.85 -15.80 4.08
N SER A 134 -65.42 -15.44 5.23
CA SER A 134 -65.52 -14.04 5.65
C SER A 134 -64.15 -13.37 5.82
N GLU A 135 -63.14 -14.14 6.22
CA GLU A 135 -61.79 -13.67 6.48
C GLU A 135 -61.04 -13.37 5.17
N ILE A 136 -60.99 -14.33 4.24
CA ILE A 136 -60.41 -14.16 2.91
C ILE A 136 -61.07 -12.99 2.19
N LEU A 137 -62.40 -12.89 2.25
CA LEU A 137 -63.11 -11.76 1.64
C LEU A 137 -62.67 -10.43 2.24
N ALA A 138 -62.62 -10.31 3.57
CA ALA A 138 -62.20 -9.08 4.24
C ALA A 138 -60.78 -8.66 3.84
N THR A 139 -59.84 -9.61 3.79
CA THR A 139 -58.45 -9.37 3.36
C THR A 139 -58.37 -8.94 1.91
N VAL A 140 -59.01 -9.65 0.99
CA VAL A 140 -58.96 -9.31 -0.45
C VAL A 140 -59.59 -7.95 -0.71
N LEU A 141 -60.65 -7.59 0.02
CA LEU A 141 -61.22 -6.24 -0.02
C LEU A 141 -60.23 -5.19 0.49
N ALA A 142 -59.56 -5.44 1.61
CA ALA A 142 -58.53 -4.54 2.12
C ALA A 142 -57.38 -4.32 1.10
N ILE A 143 -56.91 -5.39 0.45
CA ILE A 143 -55.91 -5.32 -0.63
C ILE A 143 -56.44 -4.50 -1.82
N ALA A 144 -57.63 -4.84 -2.31
CA ALA A 144 -58.24 -4.17 -3.46
C ALA A 144 -58.48 -2.67 -3.22
N SER A 145 -58.80 -2.28 -1.98
CA SER A 145 -59.00 -0.88 -1.59
C SER A 145 -57.72 -0.07 -1.50
N GLN A 146 -56.57 -0.70 -1.25
CA GLN A 146 -55.33 0.02 -0.98
C GLN A 146 -54.45 0.27 -2.21
N SER A 147 -54.58 -0.49 -3.30
CA SER A 147 -53.76 -0.24 -4.50
C SER A 147 -54.36 -0.79 -5.80
N THR A 148 -54.65 0.10 -6.75
CA THR A 148 -54.98 -0.25 -8.14
C THR A 148 -53.81 -0.83 -8.91
N TYR A 149 -52.60 -0.37 -8.61
CA TYR A 149 -51.39 -0.66 -9.37
C TYR A 149 -50.87 -2.09 -9.18
N TYR A 150 -51.27 -2.76 -8.10
CA TYR A 150 -50.75 -4.10 -7.77
C TYR A 150 -51.78 -5.23 -7.92
N SER A 151 -52.92 -4.96 -8.57
CA SER A 151 -54.01 -5.93 -8.72
C SER A 151 -53.55 -7.28 -9.30
N GLN A 152 -52.70 -7.26 -10.34
CA GLN A 152 -52.18 -8.49 -10.95
C GLN A 152 -51.29 -9.30 -9.99
N ALA A 153 -50.38 -8.66 -9.26
CA ALA A 153 -49.50 -9.35 -8.31
C ALA A 153 -50.27 -9.86 -7.08
N ALA A 154 -51.29 -9.12 -6.64
CA ALA A 154 -52.21 -9.56 -5.60
C ALA A 154 -52.96 -10.82 -6.05
N GLU A 155 -53.50 -10.80 -7.27
CA GLU A 155 -54.18 -11.97 -7.85
C GLU A 155 -53.25 -13.19 -7.88
N GLN A 156 -52.05 -13.01 -8.43
CA GLN A 156 -51.04 -14.06 -8.54
C GLN A 156 -50.67 -14.63 -7.17
N SER A 157 -50.45 -13.78 -6.17
CA SER A 157 -50.11 -14.20 -4.81
C SER A 157 -51.23 -15.01 -4.15
N LEU A 158 -52.47 -14.52 -4.22
CA LEU A 158 -53.63 -15.18 -3.63
C LEU A 158 -53.92 -16.52 -4.30
N ARG A 159 -53.85 -16.59 -5.64
CA ARG A 159 -54.00 -17.83 -6.39
C ARG A 159 -52.91 -18.83 -6.05
N PHE A 160 -51.68 -18.36 -5.99
CA PHE A 160 -50.53 -19.21 -5.66
C PHE A 160 -50.69 -19.85 -4.28
N LEU A 161 -51.02 -19.05 -3.26
CA LEU A 161 -51.29 -19.53 -1.91
C LEU A 161 -52.48 -20.50 -1.88
N HIS A 162 -53.55 -20.21 -2.62
CA HIS A 162 -54.70 -21.10 -2.70
C HIS A 162 -54.35 -22.46 -3.32
N ILE A 163 -53.66 -22.46 -4.47
CA ILE A 163 -53.24 -23.69 -5.18
C ILE A 163 -52.32 -24.55 -4.31
N ARG A 164 -51.47 -23.92 -3.48
CA ARG A 164 -50.57 -24.61 -2.56
C ARG A 164 -51.19 -24.94 -1.21
N ASN A 165 -52.49 -24.66 -0.99
CA ASN A 165 -53.19 -24.82 0.29
C ASN A 165 -52.54 -24.04 1.46
N HIS A 166 -51.96 -22.88 1.18
CA HIS A 166 -51.31 -21.98 2.15
C HIS A 166 -52.02 -20.62 2.26
N LEU A 167 -53.29 -20.55 1.88
CA LEU A 167 -54.11 -19.34 2.06
C LEU A 167 -54.60 -19.23 3.51
N THR A 168 -53.67 -19.00 4.43
CA THR A 168 -53.90 -18.92 5.88
C THR A 168 -54.09 -17.48 6.34
N THR A 169 -54.59 -17.28 7.56
CA THR A 169 -54.68 -15.96 8.22
C THR A 169 -53.36 -15.20 8.17
N THR A 170 -52.25 -15.90 8.41
CA THR A 170 -50.90 -15.31 8.37
C THR A 170 -50.54 -14.82 6.97
N ALA A 171 -50.76 -15.64 5.94
CA ALA A 171 -50.47 -15.25 4.56
C ALA A 171 -51.30 -14.05 4.12
N LEU A 172 -52.58 -14.03 4.51
CA LEU A 172 -53.51 -12.93 4.26
C LEU A 172 -53.04 -11.63 4.95
N ASN A 173 -52.64 -11.71 6.22
CA ASN A 173 -52.12 -10.57 6.97
C ASN A 173 -50.82 -10.02 6.38
N LEU A 174 -49.93 -10.88 5.90
CA LEU A 174 -48.71 -10.47 5.20
C LEU A 174 -49.04 -9.66 3.93
N LEU A 175 -49.95 -10.15 3.09
CA LEU A 175 -50.33 -9.47 1.85
C LEU A 175 -50.96 -8.10 2.10
N VAL A 176 -51.81 -7.97 3.12
CA VAL A 176 -52.42 -6.69 3.51
C VAL A 176 -51.37 -5.74 4.11
N GLY A 177 -50.59 -6.23 5.08
CA GLY A 177 -49.62 -5.41 5.78
C GLY A 177 -48.47 -4.90 4.90
N LYS A 178 -48.19 -5.61 3.79
CA LYS A 178 -47.09 -5.31 2.85
C LYS A 178 -47.56 -5.07 1.42
N ILE A 179 -48.76 -4.54 1.23
CA ILE A 179 -49.36 -4.35 -0.10
C ILE A 179 -48.48 -3.56 -1.09
N LYS A 180 -47.67 -2.62 -0.60
CA LYS A 180 -46.74 -1.83 -1.44
C LYS A 180 -45.56 -2.65 -2.00
N GLU A 181 -45.30 -3.82 -1.41
CA GLU A 181 -44.19 -4.72 -1.76
C GLU A 181 -44.72 -6.07 -2.30
N ILE A 182 -45.97 -6.12 -2.77
CA ILE A 182 -46.63 -7.39 -3.09
C ILE A 182 -46.02 -8.15 -4.27
N HIS A 183 -45.34 -7.46 -5.21
CA HIS A 183 -44.53 -8.13 -6.22
C HIS A 183 -43.37 -8.92 -5.60
N THR A 184 -42.70 -8.33 -4.62
CA THR A 184 -41.63 -8.97 -3.85
C THR A 184 -42.20 -10.13 -3.03
N ILE A 185 -43.36 -9.97 -2.39
CA ILE A 185 -44.02 -11.06 -1.67
C ILE A 185 -44.29 -12.24 -2.61
N PHE A 186 -44.85 -11.99 -3.79
CA PHE A 186 -45.11 -13.05 -4.76
C PHE A 186 -43.85 -13.84 -5.11
N GLN A 187 -42.74 -13.13 -5.35
CA GLN A 187 -41.45 -13.75 -5.62
C GLN A 187 -40.94 -14.57 -4.43
N ILE A 188 -41.02 -14.07 -3.17
CA ILE A 188 -40.58 -14.89 -2.02
C ILE A 188 -41.46 -16.13 -1.91
N LEU A 189 -42.78 -16.03 -2.11
CA LEU A 189 -43.68 -17.18 -2.06
C LEU A 189 -43.28 -18.26 -3.07
N GLN A 190 -42.98 -17.86 -4.31
CA GLN A 190 -42.51 -18.78 -5.35
C GLN A 190 -41.18 -19.43 -4.98
N GLU A 191 -40.24 -18.67 -4.42
CA GLU A 191 -38.94 -19.19 -4.02
C GLU A 191 -39.01 -20.11 -2.78
N LEU A 192 -39.87 -19.81 -1.81
CA LEU A 192 -40.12 -20.68 -0.65
C LEU A 192 -40.75 -22.01 -1.04
N ASP A 193 -41.68 -21.98 -2.01
CA ASP A 193 -42.31 -23.20 -2.54
C ASP A 193 -41.31 -24.05 -3.33
N LYS A 194 -40.46 -23.44 -4.17
CA LYS A 194 -39.35 -24.13 -4.85
C LYS A 194 -38.43 -24.82 -3.85
N ALA A 195 -38.16 -24.16 -2.72
CA ALA A 195 -37.36 -24.70 -1.62
C ALA A 195 -38.11 -25.72 -0.73
N LYS A 196 -39.42 -25.90 -0.95
CA LYS A 196 -40.32 -26.73 -0.13
C LYS A 196 -40.35 -26.31 1.35
N CYS A 197 -40.24 -25.02 1.63
CA CYS A 197 -40.27 -24.46 2.99
C CYS A 197 -41.39 -23.40 3.20
N LEU A 198 -42.31 -23.26 2.26
CA LEU A 198 -43.48 -22.39 2.42
C LEU A 198 -44.36 -22.88 3.59
N ASN A 199 -44.40 -22.11 4.68
CA ASN A 199 -45.23 -22.37 5.86
C ASN A 199 -45.54 -21.08 6.62
N ASP A 200 -46.53 -21.12 7.53
CA ASP A 200 -46.99 -19.92 8.25
C ASP A 200 -45.90 -19.28 9.10
N THR A 201 -45.04 -20.07 9.75
CA THR A 201 -43.94 -19.54 10.55
C THR A 201 -43.00 -18.65 9.73
N CYS A 202 -42.71 -19.01 8.49
CA CYS A 202 -41.90 -18.19 7.58
C CYS A 202 -42.61 -16.89 7.21
N LEU A 203 -43.92 -16.97 6.92
CA LEU A 203 -44.74 -15.82 6.54
C LEU A 203 -44.87 -14.80 7.69
N GLU A 204 -44.95 -15.26 8.94
CA GLU A 204 -44.92 -14.40 10.13
C GLU A 204 -43.63 -13.56 10.20
N TYR A 205 -42.47 -14.17 9.92
CA TYR A 205 -41.20 -13.44 9.93
C TYR A 205 -41.14 -12.35 8.87
N PHE A 206 -41.65 -12.60 7.66
CA PHE A 206 -41.74 -11.56 6.63
C PHE A 206 -42.71 -10.44 7.03
N ALA A 207 -43.83 -10.77 7.68
CA ALA A 207 -44.82 -9.79 8.10
C ALA A 207 -44.28 -8.82 9.17
N GLN A 208 -43.40 -9.32 10.05
CA GLN A 208 -42.77 -8.53 11.11
C GLN A 208 -41.68 -7.57 10.61
N ARG A 209 -41.09 -7.83 9.44
CA ARG A 209 -40.00 -7.01 8.90
C ARG A 209 -40.55 -5.69 8.35
N GLU A 210 -39.83 -4.58 8.49
CA GLU A 210 -40.28 -3.26 7.99
C GLU A 210 -40.36 -3.19 6.46
N SER A 211 -39.34 -3.70 5.75
CA SER A 211 -39.31 -3.79 4.28
C SER A 211 -38.75 -5.14 3.83
N LEU A 212 -39.32 -5.68 2.76
CA LEU A 212 -38.92 -6.92 2.09
C LEU A 212 -37.91 -6.70 0.96
N TYR A 213 -37.45 -5.46 0.75
CA TYR A 213 -36.47 -5.15 -0.28
C TYR A 213 -35.23 -6.06 -0.21
N SER A 214 -34.83 -6.61 -1.37
CA SER A 214 -33.70 -7.54 -1.55
C SER A 214 -33.87 -8.94 -0.92
N VAL A 215 -34.96 -9.23 -0.21
CA VAL A 215 -35.19 -10.55 0.41
C VAL A 215 -35.50 -11.61 -0.64
N ASP A 216 -36.33 -11.30 -1.63
CA ASP A 216 -36.63 -12.14 -2.79
C ASP A 216 -35.35 -12.56 -3.54
N THR A 217 -34.48 -11.59 -3.79
CA THR A 217 -33.24 -11.79 -4.53
C THR A 217 -32.29 -12.68 -3.73
N LEU A 218 -32.18 -12.46 -2.41
CA LEU A 218 -31.38 -13.32 -1.55
C LEU A 218 -31.90 -14.76 -1.57
N ILE A 219 -33.21 -14.98 -1.34
CA ILE A 219 -33.80 -16.32 -1.33
C ILE A 219 -33.57 -17.02 -2.69
N SER A 220 -33.74 -16.30 -3.79
CA SER A 220 -33.47 -16.84 -5.13
C SER A 220 -32.01 -17.28 -5.31
N LEU A 221 -31.05 -16.47 -4.83
CA LEU A 221 -29.62 -16.83 -4.84
C LEU A 221 -29.34 -18.08 -3.99
N LEU A 222 -29.96 -18.17 -2.79
CA LEU A 222 -29.79 -19.32 -1.91
C LEU A 222 -30.37 -20.62 -2.50
N ASN A 223 -31.52 -20.52 -3.16
CA ASN A 223 -32.12 -21.65 -3.89
C ASN A 223 -31.22 -22.12 -5.04
N ARG A 224 -30.64 -21.18 -5.80
CA ARG A 224 -29.67 -21.50 -6.86
C ARG A 224 -28.41 -22.16 -6.29
N ALA A 225 -27.98 -21.74 -5.11
CA ALA A 225 -26.88 -22.36 -4.36
C ALA A 225 -27.25 -23.69 -3.70
N LYS A 226 -28.51 -24.15 -3.82
CA LYS A 226 -29.04 -25.36 -3.18
C LYS A 226 -28.89 -25.35 -1.65
N ILE A 227 -28.99 -24.18 -1.03
CA ILE A 227 -28.96 -24.04 0.43
C ILE A 227 -30.36 -24.30 0.98
N THR A 228 -30.46 -25.24 1.93
CA THR A 228 -31.73 -25.56 2.59
C THR A 228 -32.22 -24.38 3.42
N LEU A 229 -33.43 -23.90 3.11
CA LEU A 229 -34.05 -22.77 3.79
C LEU A 229 -34.86 -23.23 5.01
N SER A 230 -34.22 -23.36 6.18
CA SER A 230 -34.92 -23.66 7.43
C SER A 230 -35.67 -22.44 7.97
N ASN A 231 -36.63 -22.67 8.87
CA ASN A 231 -37.38 -21.59 9.53
C ASN A 231 -36.44 -20.63 10.30
N GLU A 232 -35.39 -21.16 10.92
CA GLU A 232 -34.38 -20.38 11.66
C GLU A 232 -33.54 -19.51 10.71
N LEU A 233 -33.20 -20.01 9.52
CA LEU A 233 -32.48 -19.22 8.52
C LEU A 233 -33.36 -18.07 8.01
N ILE A 234 -34.62 -18.36 7.68
CA ILE A 234 -35.58 -17.35 7.23
C ILE A 234 -35.80 -16.30 8.31
N LYS A 235 -35.97 -16.71 9.58
CA LYS A 235 -36.00 -15.79 10.71
C LYS A 235 -34.79 -14.87 10.73
N SER A 236 -33.59 -15.44 10.60
CA SER A 236 -32.34 -14.71 10.62
C SER A 236 -32.25 -13.68 9.48
N ILE A 237 -32.63 -14.07 8.26
CA ILE A 237 -32.75 -13.16 7.10
C ILE A 237 -33.71 -12.02 7.42
N CYS A 238 -34.90 -12.33 7.93
CA CYS A 238 -35.92 -11.33 8.23
C CYS A 238 -35.54 -10.37 9.35
N THR A 239 -34.66 -10.78 10.27
CA THR A 239 -34.16 -9.92 11.36
C THR A 239 -32.91 -9.11 10.99
N ASN A 240 -32.22 -9.44 9.90
CA ASN A 240 -30.97 -8.78 9.54
C ASN A 240 -31.21 -7.44 8.81
N SER A 241 -30.66 -6.33 9.28
CA SER A 241 -30.84 -5.01 8.67
C SER A 241 -29.99 -4.77 7.40
N ASN A 242 -29.01 -5.63 7.13
CA ASN A 242 -27.96 -5.46 6.13
C ASN A 242 -28.19 -6.34 4.87
N ILE A 243 -29.43 -6.79 4.64
CA ILE A 243 -29.76 -7.76 3.56
C ILE A 243 -29.31 -7.31 2.17
N HIS A 244 -29.40 -6.03 1.85
CA HIS A 244 -28.97 -5.54 0.54
C HIS A 244 -27.47 -5.79 0.30
N TYR A 245 -26.62 -5.55 1.30
CA TYR A 245 -25.19 -5.84 1.20
C TYR A 245 -24.90 -7.34 1.18
N LEU A 246 -25.70 -8.13 1.91
CA LEU A 246 -25.60 -9.57 1.86
C LEU A 246 -25.90 -10.11 0.46
N VAL A 247 -26.88 -9.55 -0.25
CA VAL A 247 -27.18 -9.91 -1.65
C VAL A 247 -25.97 -9.65 -2.55
N GLU A 248 -25.31 -8.49 -2.43
CA GLU A 248 -24.12 -8.20 -3.23
C GLU A 248 -22.98 -9.20 -2.97
N ILE A 249 -22.69 -9.50 -1.70
CA ILE A 249 -21.64 -10.46 -1.35
C ILE A 249 -22.03 -11.85 -1.84
N VAL A 250 -23.26 -12.32 -1.55
CA VAL A 250 -23.71 -13.66 -1.96
C VAL A 250 -23.68 -13.81 -3.48
N SER A 251 -24.05 -12.78 -4.25
CA SER A 251 -23.90 -12.80 -5.70
C SER A 251 -22.43 -12.96 -6.11
N THR A 252 -21.53 -12.20 -5.49
CA THR A 252 -20.09 -12.31 -5.73
C THR A 252 -19.54 -13.71 -5.39
N LEU A 253 -19.97 -14.29 -4.28
CA LEU A 253 -19.57 -15.65 -3.89
C LEU A 253 -20.11 -16.70 -4.85
N PHE A 254 -21.36 -16.54 -5.28
CA PHE A 254 -22.04 -17.46 -6.18
C PHE A 254 -21.42 -17.49 -7.58
N ASP A 255 -20.93 -16.35 -8.07
CA ASP A 255 -20.29 -16.23 -9.38
C ASP A 255 -18.81 -16.69 -9.37
N SER A 256 -18.28 -17.11 -8.22
CA SER A 256 -16.94 -17.69 -8.15
C SER A 256 -16.93 -19.15 -8.61
N LYS A 257 -15.90 -19.53 -9.38
CA LYS A 257 -15.71 -20.91 -9.85
C LYS A 257 -15.17 -21.85 -8.78
N GLU A 258 -14.40 -21.32 -7.83
CA GLU A 258 -13.65 -22.11 -6.85
C GLU A 258 -14.23 -22.02 -5.44
N PHE A 259 -15.20 -21.12 -5.21
CA PHE A 259 -15.87 -20.97 -3.92
C PHE A 259 -17.23 -21.68 -3.94
N LEU A 260 -17.47 -22.51 -2.92
CA LEU A 260 -18.77 -23.14 -2.71
C LEU A 260 -19.48 -22.44 -1.55
N LEU A 261 -20.61 -21.77 -1.83
CA LEU A 261 -21.40 -21.15 -0.79
C LEU A 261 -22.05 -22.22 0.10
N LYS A 262 -21.61 -22.30 1.37
CA LYS A 262 -22.17 -23.20 2.38
C LYS A 262 -23.11 -22.48 3.34
N ILE A 263 -23.94 -23.25 4.05
CA ILE A 263 -24.87 -22.71 5.05
C ILE A 263 -24.13 -22.07 6.23
N GLU A 264 -22.97 -22.60 6.60
CA GLU A 264 -22.11 -22.06 7.66
C GLU A 264 -21.60 -20.67 7.29
N THR A 265 -21.17 -20.49 6.03
CA THR A 265 -20.74 -19.20 5.47
C THR A 265 -21.88 -18.18 5.54
N LEU A 266 -23.07 -18.55 5.08
CA LEU A 266 -24.23 -17.68 5.11
C LEU A 266 -24.60 -17.28 6.55
N THR A 267 -24.59 -18.25 7.46
CA THR A 267 -24.88 -18.03 8.88
C THR A 267 -23.87 -17.07 9.52
N MET A 268 -22.60 -17.16 9.14
CA MET A 268 -21.57 -16.22 9.57
C MET A 268 -21.85 -14.80 9.03
N LEU A 269 -22.15 -14.66 7.73
CA LEU A 269 -22.43 -13.37 7.10
C LEU A 269 -23.67 -12.69 7.69
N LEU A 270 -24.72 -13.46 8.00
CA LEU A 270 -25.94 -12.96 8.64
C LEU A 270 -25.71 -12.38 10.04
N LYS A 271 -24.58 -12.67 10.68
CA LYS A 271 -24.21 -12.12 11.99
C LYS A 271 -23.36 -10.85 11.90
N GLN A 272 -22.95 -10.44 10.69
CA GLN A 272 -22.05 -9.31 10.51
C GLN A 272 -22.79 -7.96 10.49
N ASP A 273 -22.09 -6.93 10.94
CA ASP A 273 -22.57 -5.55 10.90
C ASP A 273 -22.39 -4.91 9.52
N PHE A 274 -22.87 -3.68 9.37
CA PHE A 274 -22.79 -2.93 8.12
C PHE A 274 -21.34 -2.62 7.69
N GLN A 275 -20.47 -2.30 8.65
CA GLN A 275 -19.08 -1.91 8.37
C GLN A 275 -18.29 -3.06 7.76
N PHE A 276 -18.52 -4.29 8.24
CA PHE A 276 -17.96 -5.50 7.66
C PHE A 276 -18.23 -5.57 6.15
N PHE A 277 -19.48 -5.40 5.72
CA PHE A 277 -19.82 -5.53 4.30
C PHE A 277 -19.13 -4.48 3.44
N LEU A 278 -19.14 -3.22 3.87
CA LEU A 278 -18.50 -2.13 3.12
C LEU A 278 -17.01 -2.35 2.91
N GLU A 279 -16.30 -2.75 3.97
CA GLU A 279 -14.86 -2.93 3.89
C GLU A 279 -14.50 -4.10 2.96
N LYS A 280 -15.16 -5.25 3.15
CA LYS A 280 -14.74 -6.52 2.53
C LYS A 280 -15.20 -6.70 1.09
N ASN A 281 -16.33 -6.09 0.70
CA ASN A 281 -16.96 -6.32 -0.61
C ASN A 281 -16.02 -6.02 -1.79
N SER A 282 -15.27 -4.92 -1.73
CA SER A 282 -14.34 -4.53 -2.79
C SER A 282 -13.22 -5.56 -3.03
N ALA A 283 -12.64 -6.12 -1.96
CA ALA A 283 -11.62 -7.15 -2.07
C ALA A 283 -12.19 -8.45 -2.65
N LEU A 284 -13.37 -8.88 -2.18
CA LEU A 284 -14.05 -10.07 -2.70
C LEU A 284 -14.37 -9.96 -4.19
N LYS A 285 -14.88 -8.80 -4.64
CA LYS A 285 -15.16 -8.54 -6.07
C LYS A 285 -13.89 -8.62 -6.93
N LEU A 286 -12.77 -8.06 -6.46
CA LEU A 286 -11.50 -8.13 -7.17
C LEU A 286 -10.96 -9.57 -7.25
N LEU A 287 -11.06 -10.34 -6.16
CA LEU A 287 -10.68 -11.76 -6.14
C LEU A 287 -11.56 -12.57 -7.09
N GLN A 288 -12.88 -12.38 -7.07
CA GLN A 288 -13.82 -13.08 -7.94
C GLN A 288 -13.55 -12.79 -9.42
N LYS A 289 -13.41 -11.52 -9.80
CA LYS A 289 -13.15 -11.09 -11.18
C LYS A 289 -11.88 -11.71 -11.78
N ASN A 290 -10.93 -12.10 -10.94
CA ASN A 290 -9.63 -12.64 -11.36
C ASN A 290 -9.49 -14.15 -11.15
N ASP A 291 -10.59 -14.86 -10.87
CA ASP A 291 -10.60 -16.29 -10.54
C ASP A 291 -9.60 -16.61 -9.39
N LEU A 292 -9.68 -15.85 -8.30
CA LEU A 292 -8.82 -15.94 -7.10
C LEU A 292 -9.61 -16.12 -5.80
N LEU A 293 -10.95 -16.18 -5.89
CA LEU A 293 -11.81 -16.31 -4.73
C LEU A 293 -12.10 -17.79 -4.44
N ASP A 294 -11.29 -18.39 -3.59
CA ASP A 294 -11.52 -19.72 -3.00
C ASP A 294 -11.95 -19.61 -1.52
N GLU A 295 -12.23 -20.75 -0.89
CA GLU A 295 -12.63 -20.82 0.53
C GLU A 295 -11.60 -20.16 1.46
N LYS A 296 -10.31 -20.31 1.15
CA LYS A 296 -9.22 -19.78 1.97
C LYS A 296 -9.11 -18.26 1.87
N ALA A 297 -9.24 -17.72 0.66
CA ALA A 297 -9.25 -16.30 0.39
C ALA A 297 -10.46 -15.63 1.05
N PHE A 298 -11.62 -16.27 0.96
CA PHE A 298 -12.83 -15.83 1.65
C PHE A 298 -12.62 -15.76 3.16
N ASP A 299 -12.19 -16.87 3.78
CA ASP A 299 -11.94 -16.94 5.22
C ASP A 299 -10.93 -15.87 5.67
N HIS A 300 -9.86 -15.65 4.91
CA HIS A 300 -8.89 -14.62 5.19
C HIS A 300 -9.51 -13.22 5.19
N VAL A 301 -10.28 -12.89 4.14
CA VAL A 301 -10.93 -11.59 4.01
C VAL A 301 -11.90 -11.34 5.15
N CYS A 302 -12.63 -12.37 5.58
CA CYS A 302 -13.60 -12.26 6.66
C CYS A 302 -12.97 -12.18 8.05
N THR A 303 -11.78 -12.74 8.25
CA THR A 303 -11.15 -12.84 9.59
C THR A 303 -10.03 -11.84 9.86
N ASN A 304 -9.53 -11.12 8.85
CA ASN A 304 -8.35 -10.27 8.97
C ASN A 304 -8.61 -8.83 8.53
N ASP A 305 -7.73 -7.92 8.94
CA ASP A 305 -7.59 -6.61 8.28
C ASP A 305 -7.15 -6.83 6.83
N ILE A 306 -7.93 -6.30 5.90
CA ILE A 306 -7.74 -6.48 4.46
C ILE A 306 -7.18 -5.22 3.78
N PHE A 307 -6.86 -4.16 4.52
CA PHE A 307 -6.43 -2.90 3.91
C PHE A 307 -5.27 -3.13 2.92
N SER A 308 -4.20 -3.81 3.37
CA SER A 308 -3.05 -4.10 2.51
C SER A 308 -3.40 -5.03 1.34
N LEU A 309 -4.18 -6.09 1.59
CA LEU A 309 -4.62 -7.01 0.54
C LEU A 309 -5.42 -6.27 -0.54
N LYS A 310 -6.42 -5.49 -0.15
CA LYS A 310 -7.25 -4.69 -1.06
C LYS A 310 -6.38 -3.78 -1.93
N GLN A 311 -5.47 -3.02 -1.32
CA GLN A 311 -4.59 -2.13 -2.08
C GLN A 311 -3.68 -2.91 -3.05
N ILE A 312 -3.18 -4.09 -2.66
CA ILE A 312 -2.41 -4.95 -3.57
C ILE A 312 -3.26 -5.39 -4.76
N LEU A 313 -4.49 -5.84 -4.52
CA LEU A 313 -5.42 -6.28 -5.57
C LEU A 313 -5.74 -5.14 -6.54
N GLU A 314 -6.00 -3.94 -6.03
CA GLU A 314 -6.28 -2.74 -6.84
C GLU A 314 -5.08 -2.40 -7.75
N ILE A 315 -3.89 -2.25 -7.17
CA ILE A 315 -2.66 -1.88 -7.90
C ILE A 315 -2.33 -2.90 -9.01
N LEU A 316 -2.40 -4.20 -8.69
CA LEU A 316 -2.09 -5.25 -9.66
C LEU A 316 -3.18 -5.41 -10.72
N SER A 317 -4.45 -5.17 -10.36
CA SER A 317 -5.55 -5.18 -11.31
C SER A 317 -5.40 -4.03 -12.33
N ASP A 318 -5.05 -2.83 -11.88
CA ASP A 318 -4.85 -1.65 -12.75
C ASP A 318 -3.75 -1.87 -13.80
N LYS A 319 -2.73 -2.67 -13.48
CA LYS A 319 -1.64 -3.03 -14.40
C LYS A 319 -1.87 -4.35 -15.14
N SER A 320 -3.03 -4.99 -15.01
CA SER A 320 -3.32 -6.32 -15.57
C SER A 320 -2.34 -7.42 -15.11
N LEU A 321 -1.68 -7.24 -13.97
CA LEU A 321 -0.69 -8.17 -13.41
C LEU A 321 -1.32 -9.16 -12.42
N LEU A 322 -2.55 -8.94 -11.97
CA LEU A 322 -3.15 -9.72 -10.89
C LEU A 322 -3.26 -11.22 -11.22
N LYS A 323 -3.64 -11.57 -12.46
CA LYS A 323 -3.78 -12.96 -12.91
C LYS A 323 -2.45 -13.71 -13.02
N GLU A 324 -1.36 -13.03 -13.35
CA GLU A 324 -0.02 -13.63 -13.45
C GLU A 324 0.60 -13.87 -12.07
N ASN A 325 0.10 -13.19 -11.03
CA ASN A 325 0.66 -13.20 -9.68
C ASN A 325 -0.23 -13.90 -8.65
N LYS A 326 -1.01 -14.91 -9.08
CA LYS A 326 -1.89 -15.70 -8.18
C LYS A 326 -1.16 -16.27 -6.97
N GLU A 327 0.05 -16.80 -7.19
CA GLU A 327 0.87 -17.38 -6.12
C GLU A 327 1.24 -16.34 -5.06
N ILE A 328 1.58 -15.11 -5.48
CA ILE A 328 1.90 -14.02 -4.56
C ILE A 328 0.69 -13.67 -3.70
N ILE A 329 -0.49 -13.55 -4.31
CA ILE A 329 -1.74 -13.27 -3.60
C ILE A 329 -2.07 -14.38 -2.60
N SER A 330 -1.93 -15.65 -3.00
CA SER A 330 -2.11 -16.79 -2.08
C SER A 330 -1.16 -16.69 -0.88
N LYS A 331 0.09 -16.29 -1.09
CA LYS A 331 1.07 -16.13 0.00
C LYS A 331 0.79 -14.94 0.91
N VAL A 332 0.20 -13.84 0.40
CA VAL A 332 -0.33 -12.74 1.23
C VAL A 332 -1.46 -13.27 2.12
N ILE A 333 -2.41 -14.00 1.53
CA ILE A 333 -3.55 -14.62 2.22
C ILE A 333 -3.06 -15.59 3.31
N ASN A 334 -1.99 -16.33 3.05
CA ASN A 334 -1.38 -17.26 4.00
C ASN A 334 -0.54 -16.58 5.08
N LYS A 335 -0.39 -15.24 5.04
CA LYS A 335 0.48 -14.45 5.91
C LYS A 335 1.93 -14.93 5.89
N GLU A 336 2.38 -15.48 4.76
CA GLU A 336 3.77 -15.93 4.57
C GLU A 336 4.75 -14.76 4.55
N PHE A 337 4.26 -13.54 4.27
CA PHE A 337 5.03 -12.31 4.37
C PHE A 337 4.19 -11.08 4.77
N ASP A 338 4.87 -9.96 4.99
CA ASP A 338 4.25 -8.68 5.33
C ASP A 338 3.63 -8.01 4.08
N GLY A 339 2.31 -8.16 3.93
CA GLY A 339 1.54 -7.54 2.86
C GLY A 339 1.62 -6.01 2.85
N TYR A 340 1.82 -5.34 3.99
CA TYR A 340 1.89 -3.89 4.05
C TYR A 340 3.16 -3.34 3.41
N ARG A 341 4.31 -3.98 3.68
CA ARG A 341 5.57 -3.68 3.00
C ARG A 341 5.49 -3.91 1.50
N PHE A 342 4.87 -5.00 1.08
CA PHE A 342 4.71 -5.30 -0.34
C PHE A 342 3.81 -4.28 -1.04
N TYR A 343 2.67 -3.95 -0.44
CA TYR A 343 1.79 -2.86 -0.88
C TYR A 343 2.57 -1.55 -1.12
N ARG A 344 3.33 -1.08 -0.12
CA ARG A 344 4.11 0.16 -0.25
C ARG A 344 5.11 0.08 -1.40
N ALA A 345 5.76 -1.06 -1.58
CA ALA A 345 6.73 -1.26 -2.64
C ALA A 345 6.09 -1.18 -4.03
N ILE A 346 5.02 -1.94 -4.27
CA ILE A 346 4.34 -1.91 -5.58
C ILE A 346 3.61 -0.59 -5.82
N GLY A 347 3.14 0.10 -4.76
CA GLY A 347 2.56 1.44 -4.85
C GLY A 347 3.55 2.48 -5.34
N TYR A 348 4.77 2.49 -4.78
CA TYR A 348 5.85 3.34 -5.30
C TYR A 348 6.15 3.01 -6.77
N LEU A 349 6.31 1.73 -7.11
CA LEU A 349 6.61 1.30 -8.48
C LEU A 349 5.50 1.71 -9.46
N GLN A 350 4.23 1.62 -9.07
CA GLN A 350 3.10 2.06 -9.90
C GLN A 350 3.19 3.56 -10.16
N LYS A 351 3.38 4.37 -9.11
CA LYS A 351 3.53 5.83 -9.18
C LYS A 351 4.73 6.26 -10.03
N ALA A 352 5.84 5.52 -9.94
CA ALA A 352 7.05 5.73 -10.73
C ALA A 352 6.94 5.22 -12.18
N ASN A 353 5.82 4.58 -12.56
CA ASN A 353 5.64 3.87 -13.82
C ASN A 353 6.72 2.82 -14.09
N LEU A 354 7.12 2.10 -13.05
CA LEU A 354 8.10 1.02 -13.05
C LEU A 354 7.49 -0.34 -12.67
N LEU A 355 6.17 -0.40 -12.44
CA LEU A 355 5.49 -1.63 -12.06
C LEU A 355 5.21 -2.51 -13.29
N ASP A 356 5.91 -3.63 -13.35
CA ASP A 356 5.83 -4.69 -14.35
C ASP A 356 6.01 -6.08 -13.68
N GLN A 357 5.92 -7.16 -14.45
CA GLN A 357 6.01 -8.52 -13.91
C GLN A 357 7.38 -8.82 -13.26
N ASP A 358 8.45 -8.30 -13.84
CA ASP A 358 9.83 -8.50 -13.34
C ASP A 358 10.05 -7.79 -12.00
N SER A 359 9.57 -6.56 -11.86
CA SER A 359 9.67 -5.77 -10.65
C SER A 359 8.78 -6.31 -9.52
N VAL A 360 7.56 -6.77 -9.83
CA VAL A 360 6.70 -7.49 -8.88
C VAL A 360 7.40 -8.74 -8.35
N THR A 361 7.92 -9.57 -9.26
CA THR A 361 8.63 -10.80 -8.90
C THR A 361 9.89 -10.52 -8.07
N SER A 362 10.63 -9.47 -8.40
CA SER A 362 11.84 -9.06 -7.68
C SER A 362 11.52 -8.58 -6.27
N CYS A 363 10.50 -7.73 -6.11
CA CYS A 363 10.00 -7.30 -4.81
C CYS A 363 9.58 -8.51 -3.96
N PHE A 364 8.81 -9.41 -4.53
CA PHE A 364 8.33 -10.59 -3.83
C PHE A 364 9.48 -11.51 -3.37
N LYS A 365 10.45 -11.80 -4.24
CA LYS A 365 11.65 -12.58 -3.88
C LYS A 365 12.45 -11.94 -2.74
N LEU A 366 12.64 -10.61 -2.79
CA LEU A 366 13.38 -9.88 -1.77
C LEU A 366 12.68 -9.92 -0.39
N ILE A 367 11.34 -9.90 -0.37
CA ILE A 367 10.57 -10.04 0.86
C ILE A 367 10.72 -11.44 1.46
N LEU A 368 10.66 -12.49 0.64
CA LEU A 368 10.78 -13.87 1.13
C LEU A 368 12.17 -14.21 1.71
N ILE A 369 13.24 -13.62 1.17
CA ILE A 369 14.62 -13.90 1.63
C ILE A 369 14.88 -13.32 3.03
N LYS A 370 14.15 -12.28 3.45
CA LYS A 370 14.40 -11.56 4.69
C LYS A 370 13.33 -11.87 5.75
N PRO A 371 13.53 -12.86 6.64
CA PRO A 371 12.58 -13.14 7.70
C PRO A 371 12.41 -11.95 8.66
N LYS A 372 11.24 -11.88 9.33
CA LYS A 372 10.84 -10.80 10.26
C LYS A 372 11.91 -10.40 11.29
N ALA A 373 12.83 -11.28 11.67
CA ALA A 373 13.89 -10.97 12.62
C ALA A 373 14.91 -9.91 12.12
N GLU A 374 14.93 -9.61 10.82
CA GLU A 374 15.77 -8.54 10.24
C GLU A 374 15.01 -7.25 9.92
N LEU A 375 13.81 -7.05 10.49
CA LEU A 375 12.95 -5.86 10.27
C LEU A 375 13.65 -4.51 10.50
N PHE A 376 14.73 -4.49 11.28
CA PHE A 376 15.55 -3.28 11.53
C PHE A 376 16.67 -3.04 10.52
N LYS A 377 16.90 -3.96 9.57
CA LYS A 377 17.88 -3.76 8.50
C LYS A 377 17.23 -3.03 7.34
N THR A 378 17.81 -1.88 7.03
CA THR A 378 17.52 -1.10 5.83
C THR A 378 17.58 -1.96 4.57
N ASP A 379 16.48 -2.00 3.83
CA ASP A 379 16.33 -2.76 2.58
C ASP A 379 15.90 -1.87 1.41
N VAL A 380 15.67 -2.47 0.24
CA VAL A 380 15.20 -1.74 -0.95
C VAL A 380 13.84 -1.08 -0.69
N PHE A 381 12.95 -1.68 0.10
CA PHE A 381 11.64 -1.12 0.38
C PHE A 381 11.73 0.16 1.24
N SER A 382 12.72 0.19 2.14
CA SER A 382 13.05 1.40 2.90
C SER A 382 13.45 2.56 1.97
N LEU A 383 14.16 2.27 0.86
CA LEU A 383 14.47 3.27 -0.16
C LEU A 383 13.23 3.70 -0.94
N PHE A 384 12.33 2.79 -1.30
CA PHE A 384 11.07 3.14 -1.97
C PHE A 384 10.22 4.07 -1.11
N GLU A 385 10.17 3.86 0.20
CA GLU A 385 9.48 4.78 1.12
C GLU A 385 10.12 6.17 1.14
N LEU A 386 11.47 6.26 1.13
CA LEU A 386 12.16 7.54 1.02
C LEU A 386 11.86 8.25 -0.31
N PHE A 387 11.89 7.51 -1.41
CA PHE A 387 11.59 8.04 -2.74
C PHE A 387 10.15 8.51 -2.84
N ASP A 388 9.20 7.75 -2.32
CA ASP A 388 7.79 8.13 -2.34
C ASP A 388 7.53 9.40 -1.52
N LYS A 389 8.08 9.48 -0.29
CA LYS A 389 7.98 10.67 0.58
C LYS A 389 8.60 11.92 -0.03
N SER A 390 9.61 11.76 -0.89
CA SER A 390 10.29 12.87 -1.58
C SER A 390 9.78 13.11 -3.00
N ASN A 391 8.77 12.36 -3.45
CA ASN A 391 8.30 12.34 -4.85
C ASN A 391 9.44 12.14 -5.87
N PHE A 392 10.44 11.34 -5.51
CA PHE A 392 11.60 11.06 -6.35
C PHE A 392 11.37 9.80 -7.20
N ILE A 393 11.54 9.91 -8.52
CA ILE A 393 11.31 8.81 -9.46
C ILE A 393 12.66 8.33 -9.99
N ILE A 394 12.93 7.02 -9.87
CA ILE A 394 14.13 6.39 -10.43
C ILE A 394 13.86 5.85 -11.84
N SER A 395 14.91 5.58 -12.62
CA SER A 395 14.77 4.86 -13.89
C SER A 395 14.76 3.35 -13.69
N ASN A 396 14.26 2.61 -14.69
CA ASN A 396 14.24 1.15 -14.67
C ASN A 396 15.65 0.53 -14.53
N GLU A 397 16.66 1.12 -15.18
CA GLU A 397 18.06 0.69 -15.05
C GLU A 397 18.54 0.77 -13.60
N LYS A 398 18.17 1.85 -12.90
CA LYS A 398 18.52 2.05 -11.49
C LYS A 398 17.75 1.10 -10.58
N LEU A 399 16.48 0.82 -10.90
CA LEU A 399 15.69 -0.18 -10.18
C LEU A 399 16.35 -1.58 -10.23
N LYS A 400 16.74 -2.04 -11.43
CA LYS A 400 17.44 -3.33 -11.60
C LYS A 400 18.75 -3.38 -10.83
N ALA A 401 19.50 -2.29 -10.88
CA ALA A 401 20.76 -2.18 -10.15
C ALA A 401 20.54 -2.14 -8.62
N LEU A 402 19.47 -1.50 -8.13
CA LEU A 402 19.10 -1.50 -6.71
C LEU A 402 18.77 -2.90 -6.19
N PHE A 403 18.00 -3.69 -6.93
CA PHE A 403 17.70 -5.09 -6.58
C PHE A 403 18.96 -5.97 -6.55
N SER A 404 20.02 -5.57 -7.23
CA SER A 404 21.30 -6.29 -7.29
C SER A 404 22.30 -5.87 -6.20
N LEU A 405 21.98 -4.86 -5.38
CA LEU A 405 22.87 -4.39 -4.33
C LEU A 405 22.86 -5.34 -3.12
N SER A 406 24.05 -5.61 -2.58
CA SER A 406 24.18 -6.26 -1.27
C SER A 406 23.56 -5.40 -0.16
N ASP A 407 23.12 -6.00 0.94
CA ASP A 407 22.57 -5.29 2.10
C ASP A 407 23.47 -4.17 2.62
N SER A 408 24.79 -4.41 2.71
CA SER A 408 25.74 -3.39 3.14
C SER A 408 25.75 -2.16 2.23
N ASN A 409 25.52 -2.35 0.93
CA ASN A 409 25.44 -1.26 -0.03
C ASN A 409 24.08 -0.56 0.05
N LEU A 410 22.98 -1.30 0.21
CA LEU A 410 21.65 -0.71 0.42
C LEU A 410 21.60 0.17 1.66
N GLN A 411 22.15 -0.30 2.78
CA GLN A 411 22.20 0.48 4.01
C GLN A 411 23.02 1.77 3.85
N ARG A 412 24.17 1.70 3.18
CA ARG A 412 24.98 2.89 2.86
C ARG A 412 24.21 3.86 1.96
N PHE A 413 23.56 3.33 0.93
CA PHE A 413 22.82 4.13 -0.03
C PHE A 413 21.64 4.84 0.63
N TYR A 414 20.85 4.12 1.42
CA TYR A 414 19.78 4.68 2.21
C TYR A 414 20.27 5.78 3.16
N GLY A 415 21.38 5.57 3.86
CA GLY A 415 21.96 6.60 4.72
C GLY A 415 22.25 7.91 3.96
N MET A 416 22.84 7.81 2.77
CA MET A 416 23.09 8.96 1.90
C MET A 416 21.78 9.60 1.41
N VAL A 417 20.87 8.82 0.84
CA VAL A 417 19.59 9.31 0.28
C VAL A 417 18.74 9.96 1.37
N SER A 418 18.64 9.34 2.55
CA SER A 418 17.91 9.90 3.68
C SER A 418 18.45 11.28 4.08
N ARG A 419 19.78 11.43 4.18
CA ARG A 419 20.40 12.73 4.51
C ARG A 419 20.17 13.76 3.42
N LEU A 420 20.27 13.38 2.15
CA LEU A 420 19.93 14.25 1.02
C LEU A 420 18.48 14.73 1.10
N ILE A 421 17.53 13.84 1.38
CA ILE A 421 16.10 14.19 1.52
C ILE A 421 15.88 15.14 2.71
N THR A 422 16.42 14.81 3.89
CA THR A 422 16.27 15.64 5.09
C THR A 422 16.76 17.07 4.88
N ASN A 423 17.81 17.24 4.07
CA ASN A 423 18.40 18.54 3.77
C ASN A 423 17.92 19.16 2.45
N LYS A 424 16.91 18.57 1.79
CA LYS A 424 16.36 19.04 0.50
C LYS A 424 17.41 19.15 -0.61
N LEU A 425 18.38 18.23 -0.62
CA LEU A 425 19.47 18.14 -1.59
C LEU A 425 19.34 16.93 -2.54
N LEU A 426 18.24 16.17 -2.45
CA LEU A 426 17.98 15.06 -3.37
C LEU A 426 17.48 15.60 -4.71
N ASP A 427 18.29 15.41 -5.74
CA ASP A 427 17.97 15.61 -7.16
C ASP A 427 18.58 14.46 -7.98
N GLN A 428 18.39 14.45 -9.29
CA GLN A 428 18.89 13.37 -10.14
C GLN A 428 20.43 13.25 -10.13
N ASN A 429 21.14 14.38 -10.03
CA ASN A 429 22.61 14.41 -10.03
C ASN A 429 23.17 13.96 -8.68
N SER A 430 22.59 14.42 -7.56
CA SER A 430 23.00 13.97 -6.22
C SER A 430 22.63 12.50 -6.00
N PHE A 431 21.49 12.04 -6.51
CA PHE A 431 21.15 10.61 -6.54
C PHE A 431 22.19 9.81 -7.33
N GLU A 432 22.54 10.24 -8.54
CA GLU A 432 23.52 9.52 -9.37
C GLU A 432 24.88 9.42 -8.69
N LYS A 433 25.35 10.51 -8.08
CA LYS A 433 26.61 10.52 -7.32
C LYS A 433 26.55 9.58 -6.12
N ALA A 434 25.46 9.60 -5.36
CA ALA A 434 25.26 8.68 -4.23
C ALA A 434 25.27 7.22 -4.71
N PHE A 435 24.58 6.95 -5.81
CA PHE A 435 24.45 5.63 -6.39
C PHE A 435 25.81 5.12 -6.91
N GLN A 436 26.54 5.98 -7.63
CA GLN A 436 27.89 5.69 -8.11
C GLN A 436 28.84 5.40 -6.95
N ARG A 437 28.81 6.14 -5.84
CA ARG A 437 29.69 5.88 -4.68
C ARG A 437 29.45 4.52 -4.03
N VAL A 438 28.19 4.11 -3.96
CA VAL A 438 27.82 2.82 -3.38
C VAL A 438 28.15 1.67 -4.33
N THR A 439 27.91 1.85 -5.63
CA THR A 439 28.09 0.81 -6.66
C THR A 439 29.51 0.70 -7.19
N ALA A 440 30.30 1.77 -7.10
CA ALA A 440 31.68 1.81 -7.59
C ALA A 440 32.53 0.73 -6.94
N LYS A 441 33.03 -0.17 -7.77
CA LYS A 441 34.01 -1.19 -7.43
C LYS A 441 35.38 -0.70 -7.89
N LEU A 442 36.34 -0.68 -6.98
CA LEU A 442 37.74 -0.51 -7.39
C LEU A 442 38.15 -1.73 -8.21
N PRO A 443 39.00 -1.56 -9.26
CA PRO A 443 39.43 -2.66 -10.10
C PRO A 443 39.94 -3.86 -9.29
N PRO A 444 39.71 -5.10 -9.77
CA PRO A 444 40.28 -6.27 -9.13
C PRO A 444 41.81 -6.17 -9.12
N VAL A 445 42.42 -6.70 -8.07
CA VAL A 445 43.88 -6.73 -7.92
C VAL A 445 44.30 -8.19 -7.97
N LEU A 446 45.03 -8.54 -9.02
CA LEU A 446 45.60 -9.87 -9.23
C LEU A 446 46.95 -9.97 -8.52
N GLU A 447 47.25 -11.16 -8.01
CA GLU A 447 48.57 -11.48 -7.49
C GLU A 447 49.57 -11.54 -8.64
N SER A 448 50.71 -10.87 -8.50
CA SER A 448 51.80 -11.02 -9.44
C SER A 448 52.59 -12.29 -9.15
N THR A 449 52.84 -13.08 -10.19
CA THR A 449 53.86 -14.14 -10.12
C THR A 449 55.25 -13.51 -10.01
N VAL A 450 56.15 -14.15 -9.25
CA VAL A 450 57.48 -13.60 -8.98
C VAL A 450 58.57 -14.65 -9.19
N SER A 451 59.58 -14.31 -9.97
CA SER A 451 60.85 -15.05 -10.05
C SER A 451 61.92 -14.29 -9.25
N LYS A 452 62.95 -15.01 -8.75
CA LYS A 452 64.04 -14.38 -8.00
C LYS A 452 65.41 -14.93 -8.39
N ASN A 453 66.26 -14.06 -8.88
CA ASN A 453 67.68 -14.32 -9.02
C ASN A 453 68.39 -13.90 -7.73
N SER A 454 68.69 -14.89 -6.91
CA SER A 454 69.31 -14.66 -5.59
C SER A 454 70.73 -14.12 -5.76
N ARG A 455 71.08 -13.09 -4.98
CA ARG A 455 72.45 -12.56 -4.92
C ARG A 455 73.51 -13.62 -4.61
N LYS A 456 73.14 -14.64 -3.83
CA LYS A 456 74.01 -15.77 -3.49
C LYS A 456 74.35 -16.64 -4.70
N LYS A 457 73.52 -16.61 -5.75
CA LYS A 457 73.72 -17.36 -6.99
C LYS A 457 74.44 -16.52 -8.05
N THR A 458 74.16 -15.21 -8.10
CA THR A 458 74.67 -14.31 -9.14
C THR A 458 75.91 -13.52 -8.73
N ASN A 459 76.34 -13.60 -7.47
CA ASN A 459 77.36 -12.73 -6.87
C ASN A 459 77.07 -11.22 -6.98
N ALA A 460 75.84 -10.83 -7.33
CA ALA A 460 75.42 -9.44 -7.36
C ALA A 460 75.27 -8.86 -5.95
N PRO A 461 75.34 -7.53 -5.75
CA PRO A 461 75.12 -6.92 -4.43
C PRO A 461 73.68 -7.12 -3.92
N ARG A 462 72.72 -7.18 -4.84
CA ARG A 462 71.27 -7.24 -4.57
C ARG A 462 70.62 -8.46 -5.24
N SER A 463 69.50 -8.91 -4.70
CA SER A 463 68.71 -9.96 -5.38
C SER A 463 67.72 -9.33 -6.33
N GLU A 464 67.66 -9.83 -7.55
CA GLU A 464 66.66 -9.44 -8.54
C GLU A 464 65.35 -10.18 -8.30
N PHE A 465 64.24 -9.47 -8.46
CA PHE A 465 62.90 -10.00 -8.48
C PHE A 465 62.23 -9.51 -9.76
N THR A 466 61.63 -10.43 -10.51
CA THR A 466 60.91 -10.10 -11.75
C THR A 466 59.46 -10.54 -11.61
N LEU A 467 58.54 -9.59 -11.81
CA LEU A 467 57.10 -9.83 -11.82
C LEU A 467 56.62 -10.22 -13.23
N ASP A 468 55.47 -10.88 -13.33
CA ASP A 468 54.81 -11.27 -14.60
C ASP A 468 54.62 -10.13 -15.60
N ASN A 469 54.34 -8.92 -15.12
CA ASN A 469 54.21 -7.73 -15.96
C ASN A 469 55.56 -7.18 -16.48
N LYS A 470 56.65 -7.94 -16.32
CA LYS A 470 58.04 -7.58 -16.66
C LYS A 470 58.62 -6.45 -15.81
N ASN A 471 57.96 -6.04 -14.72
CA ASN A 471 58.58 -5.13 -13.76
C ASN A 471 59.65 -5.89 -12.95
N GLY A 472 60.91 -5.52 -13.18
CA GLY A 472 62.06 -6.01 -12.44
C GLY A 472 62.48 -5.01 -11.36
N PHE A 473 62.85 -5.52 -10.19
CA PHE A 473 63.43 -4.70 -9.12
C PHE A 473 64.45 -5.48 -8.30
N PHE A 474 65.39 -4.75 -7.69
CA PHE A 474 66.49 -5.30 -6.92
C PHE A 474 66.30 -4.97 -5.44
N ILE A 475 66.30 -5.97 -4.56
CA ILE A 475 66.12 -5.75 -3.11
C ILE A 475 67.47 -5.77 -2.42
N GLU A 476 67.72 -4.74 -1.59
CA GLU A 476 68.86 -4.69 -0.68
C GLU A 476 68.64 -5.58 0.57
N HIS A 477 69.73 -6.20 1.05
CA HIS A 477 69.71 -7.09 2.22
C HIS A 477 70.44 -6.49 3.43
N SER A 478 70.38 -5.17 3.60
CA SER A 478 70.87 -4.52 4.82
C SER A 478 70.11 -5.04 6.04
N LYS A 479 70.71 -4.98 7.23
CA LYS A 479 70.01 -5.31 8.49
C LYS A 479 69.20 -4.13 9.03
N GLN A 480 69.48 -2.92 8.53
CA GLN A 480 68.78 -1.68 8.88
C GLN A 480 67.54 -1.56 8.01
N TYR A 481 66.39 -1.93 8.58
CA TYR A 481 65.10 -1.79 7.93
C TYR A 481 64.33 -0.67 8.58
N GLU A 482 63.56 0.05 7.77
CA GLU A 482 62.47 0.86 8.30
C GLU A 482 61.35 -0.11 8.72
N SER A 483 60.90 0.02 9.96
CA SER A 483 59.87 -0.84 10.55
C SER A 483 58.69 0.00 11.01
N GLY A 484 57.50 -0.35 10.52
CA GLY A 484 56.22 0.16 11.02
C GLY A 484 55.40 -0.94 11.71
N GLY A 485 54.24 -0.58 12.24
CA GLY A 485 53.34 -1.51 12.96
C GLY A 485 52.88 -2.71 12.13
N PHE A 486 52.82 -2.59 10.80
CA PHE A 486 52.34 -3.64 9.89
C PHE A 486 53.44 -4.42 9.16
N GLY A 487 54.71 -4.12 9.41
CA GLY A 487 55.81 -4.87 8.82
C GLY A 487 57.10 -4.08 8.61
N LYS A 488 58.08 -4.77 8.02
CA LYS A 488 59.37 -4.18 7.62
C LYS A 488 59.28 -3.76 6.16
N VAL A 489 59.69 -2.54 5.85
CA VAL A 489 59.79 -2.02 4.49
C VAL A 489 61.24 -2.10 4.04
N LYS A 490 61.48 -2.76 2.91
CA LYS A 490 62.79 -2.83 2.28
C LYS A 490 62.87 -1.87 1.09
N LYS A 491 64.06 -1.35 0.86
CA LYS A 491 64.39 -0.55 -0.32
C LYS A 491 64.54 -1.44 -1.56
N GLY A 492 63.89 -1.03 -2.64
CA GLY A 492 63.94 -1.65 -3.95
C GLY A 492 64.49 -0.70 -5.00
N TYR A 493 65.31 -1.23 -5.91
CA TYR A 493 66.11 -0.47 -6.85
C TYR A 493 65.80 -0.89 -8.29
N SER A 494 65.96 0.02 -9.25
CA SER A 494 65.76 -0.23 -10.68
C SER A 494 66.83 -1.13 -11.29
N SER A 495 68.06 -1.06 -10.78
CA SER A 495 69.21 -1.84 -11.23
C SER A 495 70.06 -2.32 -10.03
N PRO A 496 70.97 -3.30 -10.22
CA PRO A 496 71.87 -3.76 -9.16
C PRO A 496 72.68 -2.62 -8.55
N ASP A 497 73.11 -1.67 -9.38
CA ASP A 497 74.06 -0.61 -9.04
C ASP A 497 73.39 0.76 -8.80
N SER A 498 72.06 0.85 -8.92
CA SER A 498 71.33 2.10 -8.65
C SER A 498 71.62 2.60 -7.23
N ALA A 499 72.04 3.86 -7.10
CA ALA A 499 72.25 4.49 -5.80
C ALA A 499 70.92 4.72 -5.07
N GLU A 500 69.89 5.11 -5.81
CA GLU A 500 68.60 5.51 -5.26
C GLU A 500 67.54 4.40 -5.35
N PRO A 501 66.78 4.16 -4.28
CA PRO A 501 65.63 3.27 -4.31
C PRO A 501 64.46 3.93 -5.03
N ILE A 502 63.71 3.14 -5.78
CA ILE A 502 62.48 3.56 -6.47
C ILE A 502 61.25 2.77 -6.01
N TYR A 503 61.45 1.69 -5.26
CA TYR A 503 60.37 0.87 -4.70
C TYR A 503 60.50 0.69 -3.19
N GLY A 504 59.35 0.66 -2.50
CA GLY A 504 59.20 0.13 -1.14
C GLY A 504 58.63 -1.28 -1.20
N ILE A 505 59.29 -2.23 -0.54
CA ILE A 505 58.84 -3.62 -0.42
C ILE A 505 58.42 -3.90 1.03
N LYS A 506 57.12 -3.80 1.30
CA LYS A 506 56.54 -4.07 2.61
C LYS A 506 56.20 -5.55 2.72
N LYS A 507 56.87 -6.25 3.63
CA LYS A 507 56.50 -7.64 3.99
C LYS A 507 55.43 -7.59 5.08
N LEU A 508 54.24 -8.13 4.80
CA LEU A 508 53.14 -8.13 5.76
C LEU A 508 53.42 -9.10 6.91
N ASN A 509 53.20 -8.65 8.14
CA ASN A 509 53.34 -9.46 9.35
C ASN A 509 51.99 -10.11 9.75
N GLU A 510 51.36 -10.83 8.82
CA GLU A 510 50.14 -11.59 9.05
C GLU A 510 50.42 -13.07 8.78
N SER A 511 50.13 -13.90 9.77
CA SER A 511 50.41 -15.34 9.75
C SER A 511 49.43 -16.11 8.88
N ASP A 512 48.19 -15.64 8.78
CA ASP A 512 47.16 -16.24 7.92
C ASP A 512 47.33 -15.74 6.47
N PRO A 513 47.68 -16.62 5.51
CA PRO A 513 47.92 -16.22 4.13
C PRO A 513 46.72 -15.52 3.48
N THR A 514 45.49 -15.91 3.85
CA THR A 514 44.26 -15.34 3.30
C THR A 514 44.04 -13.93 3.82
N LYS A 515 44.31 -13.68 5.11
CA LYS A 515 44.23 -12.33 5.68
C LYS A 515 45.35 -11.44 5.13
N ALA A 516 46.56 -11.97 4.99
CA ALA A 516 47.71 -11.26 4.41
C ALA A 516 47.42 -10.86 2.96
N GLN A 517 46.88 -11.77 2.14
CA GLN A 517 46.45 -11.48 0.77
C GLN A 517 45.36 -10.40 0.73
N ASN A 518 44.35 -10.48 1.60
CA ASN A 518 43.29 -9.49 1.67
C ASN A 518 43.79 -8.09 2.08
N ALA A 519 44.76 -8.02 2.98
CA ALA A 519 45.44 -6.77 3.36
C ALA A 519 46.26 -6.22 2.19
N ALA A 520 47.01 -7.07 1.49
CA ALA A 520 47.77 -6.67 0.30
C ALA A 520 46.87 -6.14 -0.81
N ILE A 521 45.85 -6.89 -1.23
CA ILE A 521 44.85 -6.48 -2.25
C ILE A 521 44.29 -5.10 -1.93
N ARG A 522 44.00 -4.86 -0.64
CA ARG A 522 43.45 -3.60 -0.18
C ARG A 522 44.45 -2.45 -0.29
N GLU A 523 45.68 -2.64 0.20
CA GLU A 523 46.72 -1.62 0.13
C GLU A 523 46.99 -1.23 -1.33
N ILE A 524 47.07 -2.22 -2.24
CA ILE A 524 47.20 -1.96 -3.68
C ILE A 524 46.03 -1.16 -4.24
N LYS A 525 44.78 -1.51 -3.88
CA LYS A 525 43.58 -0.80 -4.36
C LYS A 525 43.63 0.69 -4.06
N TYR A 526 44.11 1.06 -2.86
CA TYR A 526 44.16 2.45 -2.45
C TYR A 526 45.36 3.20 -3.02
N HIS A 527 46.52 2.55 -3.18
CA HIS A 527 47.61 3.13 -3.97
C HIS A 527 47.15 3.46 -5.40
N ARG A 528 46.49 2.51 -6.08
CA ARG A 528 45.98 2.72 -7.45
C ARG A 528 44.90 3.79 -7.51
N LEU A 529 44.06 3.89 -6.47
CA LEU A 529 43.05 4.95 -6.38
C LEU A 529 43.69 6.34 -6.34
N LEU A 530 44.83 6.48 -5.69
CA LEU A 530 45.63 7.71 -5.67
C LEU A 530 46.53 7.88 -6.91
N GLY A 531 46.32 7.09 -7.96
CA GLY A 531 47.11 7.16 -9.20
C GLY A 531 48.51 6.56 -9.11
N ARG A 532 48.81 5.78 -8.06
CA ARG A 532 50.15 5.23 -7.80
C ARG A 532 50.28 3.79 -8.26
N GLN A 533 51.47 3.42 -8.72
CA GLN A 533 51.77 2.03 -9.07
C GLN A 533 52.01 1.20 -7.80
N ALA A 534 51.32 0.07 -7.72
CA ALA A 534 51.54 -0.91 -6.66
C ALA A 534 51.13 -2.33 -7.11
N PHE A 535 51.86 -3.31 -6.59
CA PHE A 535 51.71 -4.74 -6.86
C PHE A 535 51.87 -5.53 -5.58
N TYR A 536 51.36 -6.77 -5.55
CA TYR A 536 51.64 -7.69 -4.47
C TYR A 536 51.96 -9.07 -5.00
N PHE A 537 52.75 -9.83 -4.25
CA PHE A 537 53.08 -11.21 -4.54
C PHE A 537 53.22 -12.00 -3.24
N SER A 538 52.96 -13.30 -3.28
CA SER A 538 53.24 -14.23 -2.19
C SER A 538 54.43 -15.11 -2.55
N ARG A 539 55.32 -15.32 -1.59
CA ARG A 539 56.44 -16.25 -1.75
C ARG A 539 56.87 -16.85 -0.43
N ASN A 540 57.09 -18.17 -0.43
CA ASN A 540 57.51 -18.93 0.74
C ASN A 540 56.60 -18.65 1.97
N GLY A 541 55.28 -18.63 1.74
CA GLY A 541 54.29 -18.36 2.79
C GLY A 541 54.21 -16.90 3.26
N ALA A 542 54.91 -15.96 2.63
CA ALA A 542 54.86 -14.55 3.01
C ALA A 542 54.37 -13.66 1.86
N THR A 543 53.42 -12.78 2.17
CA THR A 543 52.88 -11.78 1.25
C THR A 543 53.69 -10.49 1.34
N SER A 544 54.08 -9.95 0.18
CA SER A 544 54.81 -8.69 0.07
C SER A 544 54.09 -7.73 -0.88
N ILE A 545 54.13 -6.45 -0.53
CA ILE A 545 53.61 -5.34 -1.34
C ILE A 545 54.80 -4.59 -1.90
N VAL A 546 54.73 -4.25 -3.19
CA VAL A 546 55.68 -3.40 -3.89
C VAL A 546 54.95 -2.13 -4.28
N SER A 547 55.40 -0.99 -3.79
CA SER A 547 54.86 0.33 -4.12
C SER A 547 56.00 1.30 -4.44
N GLU A 548 55.67 2.46 -5.00
CA GLU A 548 56.62 3.56 -5.21
C GLU A 548 57.32 3.94 -3.89
N TRP A 549 58.66 3.99 -3.91
CA TRP A 549 59.43 4.49 -2.78
C TRP A 549 59.15 5.97 -2.57
N GLN A 550 58.76 6.34 -1.35
CA GLN A 550 58.54 7.73 -1.00
C GLN A 550 59.85 8.26 -0.42
N HIS A 551 60.52 9.10 -1.20
CA HIS A 551 61.72 9.81 -0.75
C HIS A 551 61.32 10.80 0.35
N GLU A 552 62.23 11.00 1.32
CA GLU A 552 62.07 11.80 2.55
C GLU A 552 61.49 11.04 3.76
N LYS A 553 61.44 11.75 4.89
CA LYS A 553 61.08 11.21 6.20
C LYS A 553 59.56 11.25 6.42
N SER A 554 59.07 10.40 7.32
CA SER A 554 57.71 10.57 7.84
C SER A 554 57.61 11.84 8.68
N VAL A 555 56.41 12.43 8.78
CA VAL A 555 56.22 13.72 9.48
C VAL A 555 56.72 13.68 10.92
N ASP A 556 56.56 12.55 11.62
CA ASP A 556 56.97 12.39 13.02
C ASP A 556 58.50 12.34 13.24
N GLN A 557 59.28 12.20 12.17
CA GLN A 557 60.74 12.20 12.23
C GLN A 557 61.34 13.60 12.05
N TYR A 558 60.52 14.62 11.79
CA TYR A 558 60.97 16.01 11.76
C TYR A 558 60.90 16.62 13.16
N THR A 559 62.00 17.20 13.61
CA THR A 559 62.03 18.00 14.83
C THR A 559 61.30 19.33 14.64
N SER A 560 60.80 19.91 15.74
CA SER A 560 60.21 21.26 15.71
C SER A 560 61.18 22.28 15.12
N SER A 561 62.48 22.17 15.41
CA SER A 561 63.52 23.04 14.83
C SER A 561 63.65 22.90 13.32
N GLU A 562 63.59 21.69 12.76
CA GLU A 562 63.62 21.48 11.31
C GLU A 562 62.37 22.08 10.64
N LEU A 563 61.19 21.92 11.23
CA LEU A 563 59.95 22.47 10.68
C LEU A 563 59.90 24.01 10.75
N LEU A 564 60.42 24.61 11.83
CA LEU A 564 60.49 26.08 11.98
C LEU A 564 61.41 26.74 10.95
N GLN A 565 62.38 26.01 10.38
CA GLN A 565 63.22 26.51 9.29
C GLN A 565 62.47 26.60 7.95
N VAL A 566 61.29 26.00 7.85
CA VAL A 566 60.44 26.03 6.66
C VAL A 566 59.33 27.06 6.84
N SER A 567 59.13 27.91 5.84
CA SER A 567 58.04 28.89 5.88
C SER A 567 56.66 28.22 6.03
N ILE A 568 55.75 28.92 6.71
CA ILE A 568 54.36 28.47 6.88
C ILE A 568 53.72 28.18 5.53
N GLU A 569 53.95 29.01 4.51
CA GLU A 569 53.40 28.82 3.17
C GLU A 569 53.78 27.47 2.57
N LYS A 570 55.06 27.09 2.64
CA LYS A 570 55.53 25.80 2.11
C LYS A 570 54.92 24.64 2.86
N ARG A 571 54.85 24.72 4.19
CA ARG A 571 54.20 23.69 5.03
C ARG A 571 52.70 23.60 4.74
N LEU A 572 52.02 24.72 4.50
CA LEU A 572 50.61 24.76 4.10
C LEU A 572 50.37 24.12 2.72
N ARG A 573 51.26 24.34 1.75
CA ARG A 573 51.21 23.65 0.44
C ARG A 573 51.42 22.13 0.59
N CYS A 574 52.35 21.71 1.43
CA CYS A 574 52.49 20.29 1.79
C CYS A 574 51.19 19.74 2.40
N LEU A 575 50.61 20.43 3.38
CA LEU A 575 49.34 20.03 4.01
C LEU A 575 48.21 19.90 2.99
N SER A 576 48.07 20.86 2.07
CA SER A 576 47.09 20.80 0.98
C SER A 576 47.24 19.51 0.14
N SER A 577 48.45 19.13 -0.23
CA SER A 577 48.66 17.87 -0.99
C SER A 577 48.29 16.61 -0.19
N GLY A 578 48.54 16.57 1.13
CA GLY A 578 48.11 15.45 1.98
C GLY A 578 46.59 15.41 2.19
N LEU A 579 45.95 16.59 2.32
CA LEU A 579 44.49 16.70 2.32
C LEU A 579 43.88 16.28 0.99
N SER A 580 44.57 16.49 -0.12
CA SER A 580 44.15 16.04 -1.45
C SER A 580 44.07 14.51 -1.52
N ASP A 581 45.12 13.80 -1.07
CA ASP A 581 45.09 12.33 -0.98
C ASP A 581 43.91 11.83 -0.12
N LEU A 582 43.75 12.41 1.07
CA LEU A 582 42.68 12.04 1.98
C LEU A 582 41.29 12.34 1.38
N ASN A 583 41.16 13.46 0.69
CA ASN A 583 39.94 13.85 0.01
C ASN A 583 39.56 12.87 -1.11
N ILE A 584 40.54 12.39 -1.90
CA ILE A 584 40.29 11.36 -2.92
C ILE A 584 39.74 10.09 -2.27
N LEU A 585 40.33 9.63 -1.15
CA LEU A 585 39.79 8.46 -0.44
C LEU A 585 38.34 8.68 -0.02
N HIS A 586 38.03 9.83 0.58
CA HIS A 586 36.70 10.17 1.08
C HIS A 586 35.67 10.28 -0.06
N GLN A 587 36.04 10.86 -1.20
CA GLN A 587 35.19 10.95 -2.40
C GLN A 587 34.76 9.57 -2.93
N TYR A 588 35.65 8.57 -2.81
CA TYR A 588 35.35 7.18 -3.17
C TYR A 588 34.73 6.37 -2.01
N TYR A 589 34.26 7.05 -0.97
CA TYR A 589 33.62 6.47 0.19
C TYR A 589 34.55 5.50 0.95
N ARG A 590 35.81 5.91 1.14
CA ARG A 590 36.86 5.16 1.84
C ARG A 590 37.39 5.97 3.01
N ILE A 591 37.55 5.31 4.15
CA ILE A 591 38.16 5.85 5.36
C ILE A 591 39.56 5.29 5.43
N HIS A 592 40.53 6.15 5.70
CA HIS A 592 41.91 5.75 5.91
C HIS A 592 42.03 4.94 7.21
N GLY A 593 41.45 5.44 8.30
CA GLY A 593 41.28 4.73 9.57
C GLY A 593 42.49 4.77 10.50
N ASP A 594 43.66 5.18 10.00
CA ASP A 594 44.87 5.36 10.81
C ASP A 594 45.67 6.60 10.34
N VAL A 595 44.99 7.74 10.21
CA VAL A 595 45.64 9.03 9.91
C VAL A 595 46.53 9.41 11.09
N LYS A 596 47.84 9.61 10.85
CA LYS A 596 48.84 9.99 11.85
C LYS A 596 50.13 10.46 11.19
N CYS A 597 51.01 11.12 11.93
CA CYS A 597 52.27 11.66 11.39
C CYS A 597 53.16 10.59 10.73
N GLN A 598 53.18 9.36 11.25
CA GLN A 598 53.95 8.25 10.67
C GLN A 598 53.47 7.83 9.27
N ASN A 599 52.18 8.07 8.97
CA ASN A 599 51.56 7.65 7.73
C ASN A 599 51.54 8.78 6.68
N PHE A 600 52.29 9.86 6.91
CA PHE A 600 52.53 10.89 5.91
C PHE A 600 54.03 11.04 5.68
N ILE A 601 54.45 10.96 4.41
CA ILE A 601 55.82 11.29 4.01
C ILE A 601 55.84 12.75 3.60
N LEU A 602 56.68 13.54 4.26
CA LEU A 602 56.79 14.97 4.03
C LEU A 602 58.02 15.27 3.18
N ASN A 603 57.80 15.79 1.98
CA ASN A 603 58.85 16.20 1.08
C ASN A 603 58.85 17.73 0.93
N LEU A 604 59.72 18.38 1.71
CA LEU A 604 59.86 19.83 1.76
C LEU A 604 60.50 20.41 0.48
N ASN A 605 61.29 19.61 -0.24
CA ASN A 605 61.95 20.00 -1.49
C ASN A 605 60.93 20.10 -2.63
N ASN A 606 60.05 19.10 -2.74
CA ASN A 606 58.98 19.05 -3.73
C ASN A 606 57.66 19.67 -3.25
N ILE A 607 57.64 20.23 -2.03
CA ILE A 607 56.49 20.87 -1.40
C ILE A 607 55.25 19.96 -1.44
N SER A 608 55.43 18.71 -1.01
CA SER A 608 54.38 17.70 -1.03
C SER A 608 54.36 16.87 0.26
N MET A 609 53.18 16.39 0.62
CA MET A 609 52.95 15.45 1.71
C MET A 609 52.08 14.33 1.16
N LYS A 610 52.55 13.09 1.22
CA LYS A 610 51.85 11.93 0.65
C LYS A 610 51.39 10.99 1.75
N LEU A 611 50.10 10.65 1.72
CA LEU A 611 49.51 9.65 2.61
C LEU A 611 49.95 8.24 2.21
N ILE A 612 50.36 7.42 3.17
CA ILE A 612 50.82 6.03 2.97
C ILE A 612 50.14 5.08 3.98
N ASP A 613 50.40 3.78 3.83
CA ASP A 613 49.95 2.70 4.72
C ASP A 613 48.42 2.53 4.82
N PHE A 614 47.84 1.95 3.76
CA PHE A 614 46.38 1.72 3.69
C PHE A 614 45.92 0.37 4.27
N GLY A 615 46.71 -0.24 5.16
CA GLY A 615 46.41 -1.56 5.73
C GLY A 615 45.10 -1.58 6.53
N THR A 616 44.78 -0.46 7.19
CA THR A 616 43.57 -0.25 7.99
C THR A 616 42.43 0.41 7.22
N SER A 617 42.71 0.90 6.01
CA SER A 617 41.72 1.63 5.21
C SER A 617 40.57 0.73 4.77
N HIS A 618 39.39 1.30 4.63
CA HIS A 618 38.18 0.51 4.36
C HIS A 618 37.06 1.33 3.75
N LYS A 619 36.08 0.63 3.17
CA LYS A 619 34.84 1.27 2.74
C LYS A 619 33.98 1.54 3.97
N ARG A 620 33.49 2.78 4.10
CA ARG A 620 32.62 3.18 5.21
C ARG A 620 31.41 2.26 5.35
N GLY A 621 31.05 1.89 6.58
CA GLY A 621 30.06 0.87 6.92
C GLY A 621 30.58 -0.56 6.68
N SER A 622 31.88 -0.79 6.76
CA SER A 622 32.43 -2.15 6.69
C SER A 622 32.33 -2.83 8.07
N SER A 623 31.93 -4.10 8.10
CA SER A 623 31.84 -4.87 9.35
C SER A 623 33.17 -5.45 9.84
N LYS A 624 34.23 -5.37 9.02
CA LYS A 624 35.57 -5.85 9.41
C LYS A 624 36.14 -4.93 10.50
N SER A 625 36.85 -5.51 11.46
CA SER A 625 37.65 -4.73 12.41
C SER A 625 38.88 -4.16 11.71
N PHE A 626 39.25 -2.95 12.08
CA PHE A 626 40.43 -2.26 11.58
C PHE A 626 41.24 -1.74 12.76
N GLY A 627 42.55 -1.69 12.62
CA GLY A 627 43.41 -1.04 13.61
C GLY A 627 43.30 0.47 13.53
N TRP A 628 43.55 1.15 14.64
CA TRP A 628 43.73 2.59 14.75
C TRP A 628 44.76 2.89 15.84
N THR A 629 45.36 4.08 15.79
CA THR A 629 46.29 4.54 16.82
C THR A 629 45.53 5.35 17.87
N THR A 630 45.46 4.88 19.11
CA THR A 630 44.63 5.49 20.19
C THR A 630 44.88 6.98 20.35
N ALA A 631 46.13 7.42 20.29
CA ALA A 631 46.52 8.82 20.47
C ALA A 631 45.95 9.81 19.43
N TYR A 632 45.49 9.31 18.27
CA TYR A 632 44.85 10.11 17.22
C TYR A 632 43.32 9.91 17.17
N SER A 633 42.77 9.13 18.10
CA SER A 633 41.33 8.83 18.14
C SER A 633 40.53 10.08 18.47
N ASP A 634 39.45 10.29 17.72
CA ASP A 634 38.48 11.32 18.03
C ASP A 634 37.67 10.95 19.29
N PRO A 635 37.69 11.78 20.35
CA PRO A 635 36.97 11.50 21.59
C PRO A 635 35.45 11.69 21.46
N HIS A 636 34.97 12.29 20.37
CA HIS A 636 33.56 12.65 20.18
C HIS A 636 32.81 11.73 19.21
N THR A 637 33.50 10.82 18.51
CA THR A 637 32.87 9.93 17.53
C THR A 637 33.14 8.45 17.81
N PHE A 638 32.08 7.65 17.78
CA PHE A 638 32.15 6.19 17.81
C PHE A 638 31.77 5.62 16.43
N GLY A 639 32.31 4.45 16.08
CA GLY A 639 32.00 3.78 14.81
C GLY A 639 32.82 4.23 13.59
N ASP A 640 32.28 4.03 12.39
CA ASP A 640 32.96 4.15 11.10
C ASP A 640 32.57 5.47 10.39
N HIS A 641 33.35 6.53 10.60
CA HIS A 641 33.03 7.91 10.18
C HIS A 641 34.25 8.64 9.60
N PHE A 642 34.06 9.37 8.49
CA PHE A 642 35.13 10.16 7.84
C PHE A 642 35.70 11.25 8.76
N CYS A 643 34.86 11.79 9.64
CA CYS A 643 35.26 12.79 10.63
C CYS A 643 36.41 12.33 11.55
N LYS A 644 36.64 11.03 11.71
CA LYS A 644 37.78 10.50 12.47
C LYS A 644 39.11 10.81 11.80
N ASP A 645 39.17 10.59 10.50
CA ASP A 645 40.34 10.92 9.70
C ASP A 645 40.59 12.43 9.73
N LEU A 646 39.54 13.27 9.74
CA LEU A 646 39.67 14.73 9.85
C LEU A 646 40.19 15.17 11.22
N TYR A 647 39.68 14.60 12.32
CA TYR A 647 40.17 14.91 13.65
C TYR A 647 41.66 14.57 13.78
N ALA A 648 42.03 13.38 13.34
CA ALA A 648 43.42 12.94 13.33
C ALA A 648 44.30 13.80 12.40
N MET A 649 43.77 14.25 11.26
CA MET A 649 44.45 15.22 10.38
C MET A 649 44.63 16.58 11.05
N GLY A 650 43.73 16.98 11.96
CA GLY A 650 43.90 18.12 12.86
C GLY A 650 45.17 18.00 13.71
N ILE A 651 45.42 16.83 14.31
CA ILE A 651 46.63 16.57 15.10
C ILE A 651 47.88 16.58 14.23
N VAL A 652 47.83 15.98 13.03
CA VAL A 652 48.93 16.04 12.04
C VAL A 652 49.23 17.50 11.66
N THR A 653 48.18 18.30 11.47
CA THR A 653 48.29 19.74 11.18
C THR A 653 48.95 20.48 12.33
N MET A 654 48.51 20.24 13.57
CA MET A 654 49.14 20.85 14.76
C MET A 654 50.64 20.51 14.85
N TYR A 655 51.01 19.26 14.57
CA TYR A 655 52.42 18.84 14.56
C TYR A 655 53.23 19.58 13.49
N LEU A 656 52.64 19.86 12.33
CA LEU A 656 53.28 20.56 11.23
C LEU A 656 53.56 22.04 11.53
N PHE A 657 52.88 22.65 12.50
CA PHE A 657 52.98 24.08 12.86
C PHE A 657 53.45 24.31 14.32
N PRO A 658 54.71 23.96 14.65
CA PRO A 658 55.27 24.06 16.01
C PRO A 658 55.33 25.48 16.60
N GLU A 659 55.25 26.51 15.79
CA GLU A 659 55.15 27.92 16.25
C GLU A 659 53.78 28.24 16.88
N ILE A 660 52.77 27.42 16.60
CA ILE A 660 51.41 27.55 17.16
C ILE A 660 51.20 26.51 18.26
N TYR A 661 51.63 25.26 18.03
CA TYR A 661 51.33 24.13 18.89
C TYR A 661 52.58 23.37 19.34
N THR A 662 52.55 22.82 20.55
CA THR A 662 53.45 21.74 20.93
C THR A 662 52.64 20.46 21.02
N VAL A 663 53.05 19.43 20.27
CA VAL A 663 52.40 18.12 20.23
C VAL A 663 53.38 17.07 20.74
N SER A 664 52.94 16.30 21.72
CA SER A 664 53.68 15.14 22.23
C SER A 664 52.74 13.96 22.40
N PHE A 665 53.28 12.74 22.39
CA PHE A 665 52.50 11.51 22.48
C PHE A 665 52.95 10.74 23.73
N ASP A 666 52.04 10.50 24.66
CA ASP A 666 52.28 9.66 25.84
C ASP A 666 51.34 8.46 25.83
N LYS A 667 51.93 7.25 25.69
CA LYS A 667 51.30 5.93 25.57
C LYS A 667 50.20 5.86 24.50
N ASP A 668 49.04 6.44 24.81
CA ASP A 668 47.78 6.36 24.08
C ASP A 668 47.08 7.70 23.90
N LYS A 669 47.71 8.83 24.27
CA LYS A 669 47.11 10.17 24.17
C LYS A 669 48.06 11.17 23.52
N ALA A 670 47.50 12.04 22.68
CA ALA A 670 48.18 13.24 22.22
C ALA A 670 48.02 14.33 23.29
N ASN A 671 49.14 14.87 23.78
CA ASN A 671 49.19 16.04 24.64
C ASN A 671 49.50 17.24 23.76
N ILE A 672 48.56 18.19 23.71
CA ILE A 672 48.61 19.36 22.85
C ILE A 672 48.57 20.61 23.73
N SER A 673 49.52 21.53 23.53
CA SER A 673 49.50 22.86 24.13
C SER A 673 49.63 23.93 23.04
N VAL A 674 48.97 25.07 23.24
CA VAL A 674 49.11 26.24 22.38
C VAL A 674 50.26 27.09 22.90
N ASN A 675 51.22 27.44 22.04
CA ASN A 675 52.49 28.05 22.43
C ASN A 675 52.40 29.57 22.65
N LYS A 676 51.28 30.21 22.29
CA LYS A 676 51.08 31.66 22.38
C LYS A 676 49.61 32.07 22.48
N THR A 677 49.37 33.31 22.90
CA THR A 677 48.03 33.88 23.13
C THR A 677 47.54 34.79 22.02
N SER A 678 48.45 35.32 21.18
CA SER A 678 48.12 36.14 20.00
C SER A 678 48.68 35.50 18.74
N PHE A 679 47.90 35.57 17.65
CA PHE A 679 48.24 34.98 16.36
C PHE A 679 48.36 36.05 15.29
N THR A 680 49.32 35.89 14.39
CA THR A 680 49.28 36.59 13.10
C THR A 680 48.08 36.10 12.28
N ILE A 681 47.68 36.84 11.24
CA ILE A 681 46.56 36.45 10.37
C ILE A 681 46.77 35.06 9.76
N VAL A 682 47.98 34.77 9.31
CA VAL A 682 48.33 33.45 8.75
C VAL A 682 48.21 32.36 9.81
N GLU A 683 48.69 32.58 11.02
CA GLU A 683 48.61 31.59 12.10
C GLU A 683 47.16 31.39 12.56
N GLN A 684 46.37 32.47 12.61
CA GLN A 684 44.94 32.40 12.90
C GLN A 684 44.20 31.56 11.84
N SER A 685 44.64 31.60 10.58
CA SER A 685 44.08 30.74 9.53
C SER A 685 44.32 29.25 9.79
N ILE A 686 45.51 28.89 10.29
CA ILE A 686 45.83 27.51 10.69
C ILE A 686 44.99 27.10 11.90
N VAL A 687 44.84 27.98 12.89
CA VAL A 687 43.98 27.74 14.07
C VAL A 687 42.53 27.51 13.65
N ASN A 688 42.00 28.30 12.73
CA ASN A 688 40.65 28.15 12.20
C ASN A 688 40.46 26.79 11.51
N LEU A 689 41.42 26.36 10.69
CA LEU A 689 41.41 25.06 10.03
C LEU A 689 41.40 23.91 11.04
N VAL A 690 42.31 23.95 12.02
CA VAL A 690 42.42 22.93 13.07
C VAL A 690 41.14 22.84 13.89
N ASN A 691 40.59 23.98 14.33
CA ASN A 691 39.34 24.04 15.07
C ASN A 691 38.16 23.46 14.26
N SER A 692 38.13 23.70 12.95
CA SER A 692 37.08 23.17 12.08
C SER A 692 37.23 21.67 11.82
N MET A 693 38.47 21.16 11.64
CA MET A 693 38.74 19.72 11.49
C MET A 693 38.51 18.92 12.78
N MET A 694 38.70 19.57 13.93
CA MET A 694 38.57 18.94 15.26
C MET A 694 37.29 19.35 16.00
N HIS A 695 36.32 19.96 15.32
CA HIS A 695 35.10 20.45 15.93
C HIS A 695 34.37 19.33 16.70
N SER A 696 33.94 19.59 17.93
CA SER A 696 33.35 18.58 18.81
C SER A 696 31.96 18.13 18.33
N ASN A 697 31.16 19.06 17.80
CA ASN A 697 29.95 18.72 17.06
C ASN A 697 30.30 18.19 15.67
N ILE A 698 30.01 16.92 15.42
CA ILE A 698 30.28 16.20 14.16
C ILE A 698 29.61 16.89 12.97
N SER A 699 28.39 17.39 13.15
CA SER A 699 27.62 18.07 12.11
C SER A 699 28.18 19.43 11.72
N SER A 700 29.05 20.01 12.55
CA SER A 700 29.72 21.28 12.29
C SER A 700 31.19 21.10 11.91
N ARG A 701 31.70 19.87 11.91
CA ARG A 701 33.07 19.58 11.51
C ARG A 701 33.21 19.66 10.00
N CYS A 702 34.25 20.32 9.52
CA CYS A 702 34.49 20.40 8.08
C CYS A 702 34.83 19.03 7.49
N THR A 703 34.56 18.87 6.19
CA THR A 703 34.99 17.69 5.44
C THR A 703 36.42 17.85 4.93
N SER A 704 37.04 16.77 4.45
CA SER A 704 38.34 16.82 3.78
C SER A 704 38.35 17.72 2.53
N GLU A 705 37.20 17.89 1.86
CA GLU A 705 37.07 18.80 0.72
C GLU A 705 37.02 20.25 1.17
N ASP A 706 36.25 20.55 2.22
CA ASP A 706 36.19 21.90 2.78
C ASP A 706 37.57 22.33 3.30
N ALA A 707 38.28 21.43 4.02
CA ALA A 707 39.63 21.66 4.50
C ALA A 707 40.66 21.86 3.36
N LEU A 708 40.59 21.04 2.32
CA LEU A 708 41.44 21.18 1.12
C LEU A 708 41.18 22.51 0.40
N HIS A 709 39.90 22.83 0.18
CA HIS A 709 39.49 24.05 -0.47
C HIS A 709 39.94 25.28 0.33
N TYR A 710 39.76 25.27 1.65
CA TYR A 710 40.29 26.31 2.54
C TYR A 710 41.79 26.48 2.39
N CYS A 711 42.57 25.40 2.43
CA CYS A 711 44.02 25.48 2.23
C CYS A 711 44.39 26.10 0.88
N ASN A 712 43.70 25.71 -0.19
CA ASN A 712 43.98 26.24 -1.54
C ASN A 712 43.64 27.73 -1.67
N GLU A 713 42.55 28.19 -1.07
CA GLU A 713 42.19 29.61 -1.03
C GLU A 713 43.22 30.42 -0.22
N LEU A 714 43.64 29.89 0.94
CA LEU A 714 44.70 30.51 1.74
C LEU A 714 46.02 30.60 0.98
N ILE A 715 46.40 29.56 0.24
CA ILE A 715 47.61 29.52 -0.59
C ILE A 715 47.53 30.54 -1.73
N THR A 716 46.37 30.64 -2.39
CA THR A 716 46.13 31.57 -3.51
C THR A 716 46.25 33.02 -3.06
N HIS A 717 45.75 33.32 -1.86
CA HIS A 717 45.71 34.67 -1.31
C HIS A 717 46.77 34.92 -0.22
N PHE A 718 47.82 34.09 -0.13
CA PHE A 718 48.72 34.06 1.01
C PHE A 718 49.35 35.42 1.35
N ASN A 719 49.80 36.14 0.32
CA ASN A 719 50.47 37.45 0.46
C ASN A 719 49.50 38.64 0.58
N GLN A 720 48.19 38.42 0.47
CA GLN A 720 47.14 39.45 0.47
C GLN A 720 46.18 39.28 1.65
N MET A 721 46.53 38.41 2.61
CA MET A 721 45.61 37.99 3.65
C MET A 721 45.44 39.05 4.73
N ASP A 722 44.19 39.50 4.91
CA ASP A 722 43.75 40.31 6.05
C ASP A 722 42.60 39.61 6.80
N GLU A 723 42.13 40.19 7.90
CA GLU A 723 41.05 39.62 8.73
C GLU A 723 39.75 39.42 7.94
N LYS A 724 39.42 40.35 7.05
CA LYS A 724 38.17 40.34 6.29
C LYS A 724 38.19 39.23 5.23
N LEU A 725 39.29 39.12 4.49
CA LEU A 725 39.49 38.07 3.51
C LEU A 725 39.55 36.71 4.18
N LEU A 726 40.27 36.58 5.30
CA LEU A 726 40.29 35.34 6.08
C LEU A 726 38.89 34.91 6.54
N GLY A 727 38.09 35.85 7.05
CA GLY A 727 36.70 35.59 7.42
C GLY A 727 35.84 35.16 6.23
N THR A 728 36.04 35.78 5.07
CA THR A 728 35.34 35.43 3.81
C THR A 728 35.71 34.02 3.34
N ILE A 729 37.00 33.67 3.35
CA ILE A 729 37.49 32.35 2.98
C ILE A 729 36.96 31.30 3.99
N ALA A 730 37.02 31.56 5.29
CA ALA A 730 36.52 30.62 6.30
C ALA A 730 34.99 30.36 6.15
N ASN A 731 34.20 31.42 6.00
CA ASN A 731 32.75 31.33 5.86
C ASN A 731 32.31 30.61 4.57
N SER A 732 33.07 30.79 3.48
CA SER A 732 32.78 30.14 2.19
C SER A 732 33.32 28.71 2.09
N THR A 733 34.07 28.20 3.08
CA THR A 733 34.70 26.86 3.05
C THR A 733 34.43 26.03 4.31
N ILE A 734 35.12 26.30 5.42
CA ILE A 734 35.17 25.47 6.64
C ILE A 734 34.13 25.83 7.71
N SER A 735 33.43 26.97 7.56
CA SER A 735 32.39 27.44 8.48
C SER A 735 31.00 27.50 7.83
N ARG A 736 30.76 26.69 6.79
CA ARG A 736 29.52 26.76 6.00
C ARG A 736 28.29 26.45 6.83
N VAL A 737 27.29 27.32 6.72
CA VAL A 737 25.97 27.17 7.35
C VAL A 737 25.06 26.24 6.54
N VAL A 738 25.26 26.18 5.21
CA VAL A 738 24.42 25.39 4.30
C VAL A 738 25.15 24.10 3.92
N PRO A 739 24.59 22.92 4.22
CA PRO A 739 25.19 21.64 3.84
C PRO A 739 25.21 21.49 2.31
N THR A 740 26.30 20.96 1.79
CA THR A 740 26.41 20.57 0.37
C THR A 740 26.09 19.09 0.19
N VAL A 741 25.87 18.66 -1.05
CA VAL A 741 25.71 17.24 -1.40
C VAL A 741 26.92 16.41 -0.93
N GLU A 742 28.14 16.92 -1.11
CA GLU A 742 29.37 16.26 -0.65
C GLU A 742 29.45 16.16 0.87
N HIS A 743 28.98 17.19 1.58
CA HIS A 743 28.86 17.16 3.02
C HIS A 743 27.93 16.03 3.47
N MET A 744 26.75 15.89 2.85
CA MET A 744 25.79 14.81 3.17
C MET A 744 26.32 13.40 2.88
N PHE A 745 27.22 13.25 1.91
CA PHE A 745 27.86 11.96 1.64
C PHE A 745 28.93 11.59 2.67
N ARG A 746 29.49 12.58 3.38
CA ARG A 746 30.61 12.39 4.32
C ARG A 746 30.18 12.51 5.79
N MET A 747 28.99 13.04 6.04
CA MET A 747 28.18 12.75 7.23
C MET A 747 27.53 11.38 7.11
#